data_AF-A0A258D7Q3-F1
#
_entry.id   AF-A0A258D7Q3-F1
#
_cell.length_a   1.000
_cell.length_b   1.000
_cell.length_c   1.000
_cell.angle_alpha   90.00
_cell.angle_beta   90.00
_cell.angle_gamma   90.00
#
_symmetry.space_group_name_H-M   'P 1'
#
loop_
_entity.id
_entity.type
_entity.pdbx_description
1 polymer ?
#
loop_
_entity_poly.entity_id
_entity_poly.type
_entity_poly.pdbx_seq_one_letter_code
_entity_poly.pdbx_strand_id
1 'polypeptide(L)'
;MFLEARKEPQRLGLLLDRGISLYEQATNGLWGVGAYAGLAASVARDDPAWAKFEADLRARSSQIAAESLFFTLELNQLEDREIAKALEAHPDAARWAPWLRRVRLSRPHELSPELERFIVDKAPAVANWVRLYDETLAKLTVKVGDESLTLAEALNRFSDPNLARRKAAADGLAKALEDRASTQALVLNTLAFEKQVEDRWRRYETPAQSRHLANEVDADAVDALEQAVVEAYPRLSHRYYALKAKVMGVEALDYWDRNAPLTAAAPRAYAWDEAKGMVLESFQDLAPKFADAAQVFFDKPWIDARPRPGKQSGAFAHPVTADRHPFVFMNYMGERRDVLTLAHELGHAVHQTLCQPLGTLLADTPLTLAETASIFGEGLVFDRLLAEATPEDRKGLLAGKIEDGLNTVVRQIAFHRFERRFHEARQDGELSPDQIGALWLDVMGESLGPAVRLNAGYEHYWAYVSHFCHAPFYVYAYAFGDLLVRGLMEKRREDPATFAPLYEDLLAAGGDMADDARDPERDRLTGRLSRFAKVGAGLSGAAVSYGANRMFGGDEADARNAKALKAALGGLKGPLMKAAQMFATVPDLLPPEFAKELAELQTNAPAMGWPFVRRRMAAELGADWQARFASFEQEAAAAASLGQVHRAVAHDGRALAVKLQYPDMQSAVESDLGQLRALIGLVKRMDGALDPSEAIVEIGDRLREELDYAREAKLMALYANFFADRADIRTPSPVTELSTGRLLSMTWLDGQGLLTFKTAPQAVRDRIAALLFEAWWSPMTHLGIIHGDPHLGNYTFAGEGATHLNLLDFGCIRIFPPKFVAGVVRLYRALANDDRAEQVEAYRSWGFQGLSDPLVDALNVWARFIYGPLLDDRVRTVADDVPPGEYGRREAFKVRQALKAVGGVTIPREFVFMDRAAIGLGAAFLHLGASHNWKQLFEASLEGFSEEAVAARQATALAAVGIQ
;
A
#
# COMPACT_ATOMS: atom_id res chain seq x y z
N MET A 1 -23.88 21.03 23.93
CA MET A 1 -23.99 20.12 25.10
C MET A 1 -22.73 19.28 25.31
N PHE A 2 -22.22 18.61 24.28
CA PHE A 2 -20.99 17.80 24.40
C PHE A 2 -19.78 18.67 24.77
N LEU A 3 -19.70 19.84 24.14
CA LEU A 3 -18.63 20.82 24.36
C LEU A 3 -18.59 21.38 25.79
N GLU A 4 -19.74 21.50 26.46
CA GLU A 4 -19.82 21.94 27.85
C GLU A 4 -19.25 20.88 28.81
N ALA A 5 -19.47 19.61 28.51
CA ALA A 5 -18.99 18.47 29.29
C ALA A 5 -17.55 18.04 28.96
N ARG A 6 -16.86 18.72 28.02
CA ARG A 6 -15.53 18.31 27.51
C ARG A 6 -14.44 18.13 28.56
N LYS A 7 -14.59 18.78 29.73
CA LYS A 7 -13.66 18.69 30.87
C LYS A 7 -14.07 17.69 31.94
N GLU A 8 -15.21 17.02 31.78
CA GLU A 8 -15.81 16.08 32.73
C GLU A 8 -15.94 14.70 32.06
N PRO A 9 -14.89 13.86 32.03
CA PRO A 9 -14.88 12.62 31.23
C PRO A 9 -16.07 11.69 31.49
N GLN A 10 -16.45 11.49 32.76
CA GLN A 10 -17.62 10.67 33.11
C GLN A 10 -18.92 11.23 32.51
N ARG A 11 -19.12 12.55 32.64
CA ARG A 11 -20.32 13.23 32.13
C ARG A 11 -20.34 13.22 30.61
N LEU A 12 -19.20 13.46 29.97
CA LEU A 12 -19.06 13.37 28.52
C LEU A 12 -19.34 11.94 28.03
N GLY A 13 -18.80 10.92 28.68
CA GLY A 13 -19.03 9.51 28.34
C GLY A 13 -20.50 9.12 28.41
N LEU A 14 -21.19 9.51 29.49
CA LEU A 14 -22.64 9.33 29.63
C LEU A 14 -23.43 10.07 28.53
N LEU A 15 -23.02 11.29 28.19
CA LEU A 15 -23.66 12.07 27.12
C LEU A 15 -23.42 11.45 25.75
N LEU A 16 -22.22 10.94 25.46
CA LEU A 16 -21.93 10.24 24.21
C LEU A 16 -22.83 9.01 24.08
N ASP A 17 -22.83 8.13 25.09
CA ASP A 17 -23.63 6.91 25.04
C ASP A 17 -25.14 7.19 24.89
N ARG A 18 -25.69 8.03 25.77
CA ARG A 18 -27.12 8.37 25.73
C ARG A 18 -27.49 9.19 24.49
N GLY A 19 -26.64 10.15 24.12
CA GLY A 19 -26.87 11.03 22.99
C GLY A 19 -26.87 10.26 21.67
N ILE A 20 -25.88 9.39 21.47
CA ILE A 20 -25.78 8.56 20.24
C ILE A 20 -26.91 7.53 20.20
N SER A 21 -27.27 6.93 21.34
CA SER A 21 -28.45 6.06 21.43
C SER A 21 -29.75 6.77 21.03
N LEU A 22 -29.95 8.02 21.47
CA LEU A 22 -31.13 8.82 21.07
C LEU A 22 -31.07 9.22 19.59
N TYR A 23 -29.88 9.54 19.08
CA TYR A 23 -29.65 9.82 17.67
C TYR A 23 -29.97 8.61 16.80
N GLU A 24 -29.56 7.39 17.21
CA GLU A 24 -29.94 6.14 16.55
C GLU A 24 -31.46 5.90 16.60
N GLN A 25 -32.11 6.12 17.75
CA GLN A 25 -33.57 5.95 17.86
C GLN A 25 -34.34 6.91 16.95
N ALA A 26 -33.92 8.17 16.87
CA ALA A 26 -34.50 9.16 15.96
C ALA A 26 -34.27 8.76 14.50
N THR A 27 -33.06 8.30 14.18
CA THR A 27 -32.70 7.75 12.86
C THR A 27 -33.60 6.56 12.50
N ASN A 28 -33.84 5.64 13.45
CA ASN A 28 -34.68 4.47 13.22
C ASN A 28 -36.13 4.85 12.90
N GLY A 29 -36.68 5.83 13.62
CA GLY A 29 -38.02 6.35 13.33
C GLY A 29 -38.09 6.95 11.93
N LEU A 30 -37.13 7.80 11.57
CA LEU A 30 -37.11 8.49 10.28
C LEU A 30 -36.92 7.51 9.11
N TRP A 31 -35.94 6.61 9.23
CA TRP A 31 -35.61 5.62 8.21
C TRP A 31 -36.70 4.57 8.07
N GLY A 32 -37.36 4.16 9.16
CA GLY A 32 -38.49 3.25 9.10
C GLY A 32 -39.67 3.80 8.29
N VAL A 33 -40.03 5.07 8.49
CA VAL A 33 -41.09 5.71 7.69
C VAL A 33 -40.62 5.95 6.24
N GLY A 34 -39.36 6.32 6.05
CA GLY A 34 -38.73 6.45 4.72
C GLY A 34 -38.78 5.16 3.91
N ALA A 35 -38.39 4.05 4.52
CA ALA A 35 -38.43 2.72 3.91
C ALA A 35 -39.86 2.31 3.56
N TYR A 36 -40.84 2.57 4.44
CA TYR A 36 -42.24 2.31 4.13
C TYR A 36 -42.72 3.09 2.89
N ALA A 37 -42.43 4.39 2.83
CA ALA A 37 -42.80 5.23 1.69
C ALA A 37 -42.12 4.78 0.39
N GLY A 38 -40.81 4.52 0.43
CA GLY A 38 -40.04 4.06 -0.72
C GLY A 38 -40.51 2.70 -1.24
N LEU A 39 -40.65 1.71 -0.35
CA LEU A 39 -41.14 0.37 -0.71
C LEU A 39 -42.56 0.40 -1.27
N ALA A 40 -43.46 1.17 -0.65
CA ALA A 40 -44.84 1.34 -1.14
C ALA A 40 -44.87 1.99 -2.53
N ALA A 41 -44.04 3.02 -2.75
CA ALA A 41 -43.90 3.62 -4.07
C ALA A 41 -43.31 2.64 -5.09
N SER A 42 -42.30 1.83 -4.72
CA SER A 42 -41.70 0.83 -5.62
C SER A 42 -42.65 -0.26 -6.08
N VAL A 43 -43.69 -0.61 -5.30
CA VAL A 43 -44.69 -1.60 -5.71
C VAL A 43 -45.88 -1.02 -6.49
N ALA A 44 -46.04 0.31 -6.49
CA ALA A 44 -47.16 1.04 -7.09
C ALA A 44 -46.71 2.39 -7.67
N ARG A 45 -45.71 2.38 -8.57
CA ARG A 45 -45.12 3.59 -9.18
C ARG A 45 -46.07 4.38 -10.06
N ASP A 46 -47.16 3.75 -10.51
CA ASP A 46 -48.24 4.38 -11.27
C ASP A 46 -49.29 5.09 -10.38
N ASP A 47 -49.20 4.96 -9.05
CA ASP A 47 -50.08 5.64 -8.11
C ASP A 47 -49.52 7.03 -7.73
N PRO A 48 -50.17 8.12 -8.18
CA PRO A 48 -49.71 9.48 -7.87
C PRO A 48 -49.78 9.82 -6.37
N ALA A 49 -50.61 9.14 -5.58
CA ALA A 49 -50.69 9.35 -4.14
C ALA A 49 -49.43 8.85 -3.44
N TRP A 50 -48.90 7.68 -3.83
CA TRP A 50 -47.64 7.15 -3.30
C TRP A 50 -46.44 8.00 -3.70
N ALA A 51 -46.38 8.43 -4.97
CA ALA A 51 -45.35 9.34 -5.44
C ALA A 51 -45.35 10.67 -4.66
N LYS A 52 -46.54 11.24 -4.40
CA LYS A 52 -46.68 12.44 -3.58
C LYS A 52 -46.23 12.20 -2.13
N PHE A 53 -46.65 11.09 -1.53
CA PHE A 53 -46.30 10.75 -0.15
C PHE A 53 -44.79 10.60 0.04
N GLU A 54 -44.11 9.88 -0.87
CA GLU A 54 -42.64 9.74 -0.88
C GLU A 54 -41.95 11.11 -0.97
N ALA A 55 -42.39 11.97 -1.89
CA ALA A 55 -41.81 13.30 -2.08
C ALA A 55 -42.02 14.23 -0.88
N ASP A 56 -43.25 14.29 -0.33
CA ASP A 56 -43.58 15.09 0.84
C ASP A 56 -42.79 14.61 2.07
N LEU A 57 -42.65 13.30 2.25
CA LEU A 57 -41.85 12.72 3.32
C LEU A 57 -40.37 13.06 3.16
N ARG A 58 -39.80 12.90 1.96
CA ARG A 58 -38.40 13.24 1.69
C ARG A 58 -38.10 14.70 2.03
N ALA A 59 -38.98 15.62 1.65
CA ALA A 59 -38.85 17.04 1.99
C ALA A 59 -38.87 17.29 3.51
N ARG A 60 -39.79 16.65 4.25
CA ARG A 60 -39.84 16.74 5.71
C ARG A 60 -38.62 16.11 6.38
N SER A 61 -38.16 14.96 5.89
CA SER A 61 -36.97 14.27 6.40
C SER A 61 -35.72 15.15 6.26
N SER A 62 -35.57 15.88 5.15
CA SER A 62 -34.47 16.83 4.98
C SER A 62 -34.53 18.00 5.98
N GLN A 63 -35.73 18.52 6.28
CA GLN A 63 -35.90 19.57 7.30
C GLN A 63 -35.51 19.07 8.69
N ILE A 64 -35.94 17.85 9.06
CA ILE A 64 -35.57 17.20 10.33
C ILE A 64 -34.06 16.96 10.39
N ALA A 65 -33.44 16.47 9.30
CA ALA A 65 -32.01 16.22 9.23
C ALA A 65 -31.20 17.52 9.47
N ALA A 66 -31.62 18.64 8.88
CA ALA A 66 -31.00 19.94 9.09
C ALA A 66 -31.04 20.40 10.56
N GLU A 67 -32.12 20.11 11.30
CA GLU A 67 -32.23 20.40 12.73
C GLU A 67 -31.31 19.51 13.59
N SER A 68 -30.96 18.31 13.12
CA SER A 68 -30.06 17.39 13.83
C SER A 68 -28.57 17.58 13.50
N LEU A 69 -28.23 18.44 12.52
CA LEU A 69 -26.87 18.64 12.03
C LEU A 69 -25.88 19.03 13.14
N PHE A 70 -26.34 19.79 14.14
CA PHE A 70 -25.49 20.17 15.28
C PHE A 70 -24.86 18.97 15.99
N PHE A 71 -25.49 17.79 15.96
CA PHE A 71 -25.07 16.64 16.72
C PHE A 71 -23.69 16.15 16.28
N THR A 72 -23.48 15.91 14.98
CA THR A 72 -22.18 15.49 14.44
C THR A 72 -21.17 16.64 14.43
N LEU A 73 -21.60 17.88 14.18
CA LEU A 73 -20.72 19.06 14.22
C LEU A 73 -20.16 19.33 15.63
N GLU A 74 -20.96 19.17 16.69
CA GLU A 74 -20.46 19.29 18.06
C GLU A 74 -19.47 18.16 18.40
N LEU A 75 -19.74 16.94 17.92
CA LEU A 75 -18.83 15.80 18.11
C LEU A 75 -17.48 16.04 17.41
N ASN A 76 -17.48 16.63 16.20
CA ASN A 76 -16.27 16.97 15.45
C ASN A 76 -15.44 18.12 16.07
N GLN A 77 -16.04 18.93 16.94
CA GLN A 77 -15.35 19.97 17.69
C GLN A 77 -14.65 19.46 18.96
N LEU A 78 -14.93 18.25 19.44
CA LEU A 78 -14.17 17.63 20.54
C LEU A 78 -12.74 17.30 20.11
N GLU A 79 -11.80 17.27 21.05
CA GLU A 79 -10.47 16.72 20.82
C GLU A 79 -10.47 15.20 20.97
N ASP A 80 -9.59 14.49 20.25
CA ASP A 80 -9.55 13.01 20.28
C ASP A 80 -9.26 12.50 21.70
N ARG A 81 -8.42 13.22 22.46
CA ARG A 81 -8.14 12.93 23.88
C ARG A 81 -9.37 13.08 24.80
N GLU A 82 -10.34 13.92 24.44
CA GLU A 82 -11.55 14.15 25.23
C GLU A 82 -12.52 12.99 25.03
N ILE A 83 -12.68 12.55 23.77
CA ILE A 83 -13.45 11.34 23.43
C ILE A 83 -12.82 10.12 24.07
N ALA A 84 -11.50 9.90 23.91
CA ALA A 84 -10.81 8.74 24.49
C ALA A 84 -11.02 8.64 26.01
N LYS A 85 -10.81 9.73 26.76
CA LYS A 85 -11.05 9.78 28.20
C LYS A 85 -12.52 9.53 28.57
N ALA A 86 -13.46 10.00 27.74
CA ALA A 86 -14.88 9.78 27.97
C ALA A 86 -15.28 8.32 27.77
N LEU A 87 -14.74 7.65 26.74
CA LEU A 87 -14.94 6.22 26.50
C LEU A 87 -14.31 5.37 27.61
N GLU A 88 -13.14 5.75 28.12
CA GLU A 88 -12.51 5.10 29.27
C GLU A 88 -13.33 5.26 30.56
N ALA A 89 -13.89 6.46 30.80
CA ALA A 89 -14.66 6.75 32.00
C ALA A 89 -16.07 6.12 31.98
N HIS A 90 -16.67 5.93 30.81
CA HIS A 90 -17.97 5.27 30.64
C HIS A 90 -17.87 4.12 29.63
N PRO A 91 -17.47 2.91 30.07
CA PRO A 91 -17.20 1.78 29.17
C PRO A 91 -18.35 1.40 28.24
N ASP A 92 -19.61 1.62 28.62
CA ASP A 92 -20.76 1.35 27.75
C ASP A 92 -20.75 2.25 26.50
N ALA A 93 -20.14 3.44 26.54
CA ALA A 93 -19.96 4.29 25.37
C ALA A 93 -18.98 3.69 24.34
N ALA A 94 -18.11 2.75 24.74
CA ALA A 94 -17.06 2.21 23.88
C ALA A 94 -17.63 1.51 22.63
N ARG A 95 -18.85 0.97 22.71
CA ARG A 95 -19.55 0.40 21.53
C ARG A 95 -19.70 1.40 20.39
N TRP A 96 -19.73 2.70 20.67
CA TRP A 96 -19.92 3.75 19.68
C TRP A 96 -18.62 4.22 19.04
N ALA A 97 -17.46 3.68 19.46
CA ALA A 97 -16.15 4.06 18.92
C ALA A 97 -16.05 3.97 17.38
N PRO A 98 -16.55 2.91 16.70
CA PRO A 98 -16.51 2.82 15.25
C PRO A 98 -17.32 3.92 14.56
N TRP A 99 -18.54 4.18 15.04
CA TRP A 99 -19.39 5.23 14.50
C TRP A 99 -18.80 6.62 14.76
N LEU A 100 -18.26 6.85 15.95
CA LEU A 100 -17.52 8.06 16.27
C LEU A 100 -16.34 8.24 15.32
N ARG A 101 -15.51 7.22 15.09
CA ARG A 101 -14.41 7.26 14.11
C ARG A 101 -14.89 7.72 12.74
N ARG A 102 -15.99 7.14 12.21
CA ARG A 102 -16.58 7.55 10.93
C ARG A 102 -16.97 9.02 10.91
N VAL A 103 -17.65 9.51 11.95
CA VAL A 103 -17.99 10.95 12.08
C VAL A 103 -16.70 11.79 12.05
N ARG A 104 -15.67 11.36 12.78
CA ARG A 104 -14.39 12.07 12.93
C ARG A 104 -13.54 12.10 11.66
N LEU A 105 -13.69 11.16 10.72
CA LEU A 105 -13.01 11.18 9.41
C LEU A 105 -13.32 12.46 8.62
N SER A 106 -14.50 13.06 8.83
CA SER A 106 -14.90 14.30 8.17
C SER A 106 -14.34 15.58 8.81
N ARG A 107 -13.87 15.53 10.06
CA ARG A 107 -13.40 16.71 10.83
C ARG A 107 -12.41 17.61 10.07
N PRO A 108 -11.38 17.11 9.35
CA PRO A 108 -10.44 17.98 8.62
C PRO A 108 -11.08 18.73 7.45
N HIS A 109 -12.24 18.26 6.99
CA HIS A 109 -12.94 18.67 5.77
C HIS A 109 -14.29 19.35 6.06
N GLU A 110 -14.64 19.47 7.34
CA GLU A 110 -15.85 20.12 7.82
C GLU A 110 -15.74 21.64 7.67
N LEU A 111 -16.83 22.26 7.22
CA LEU A 111 -16.95 23.71 7.07
C LEU A 111 -17.55 24.33 8.34
N SER A 112 -17.75 25.66 8.34
CA SER A 112 -18.49 26.27 9.44
C SER A 112 -19.94 25.77 9.47
N PRO A 113 -20.61 25.75 10.63
CA PRO A 113 -22.00 25.30 10.72
C PRO A 113 -22.96 26.00 9.75
N GLU A 114 -22.76 27.29 9.49
CA GLU A 114 -23.55 28.06 8.53
C GLU A 114 -23.30 27.60 7.08
N LEU A 115 -22.06 27.27 6.74
CA LEU A 115 -21.69 26.75 5.43
C LEU A 115 -22.19 25.31 5.23
N GLU A 116 -22.10 24.46 6.25
CA GLU A 116 -22.65 23.10 6.20
C GLU A 116 -24.17 23.15 6.01
N ARG A 117 -24.87 24.01 6.76
CA ARG A 117 -26.30 24.26 6.56
C ARG A 117 -26.60 24.79 5.15
N PHE A 118 -25.81 25.75 4.66
CA PHE A 118 -25.96 26.28 3.32
C PHE A 118 -25.80 25.18 2.25
N ILE A 119 -24.85 24.26 2.42
CA ILE A 119 -24.67 23.11 1.52
C ILE A 119 -25.92 22.22 1.52
N VAL A 120 -26.46 21.90 2.69
CA VAL A 120 -27.71 21.12 2.82
C VAL A 120 -28.88 21.84 2.14
N ASP A 121 -29.02 23.14 2.36
CA ASP A 121 -30.11 23.95 1.80
C ASP A 121 -30.02 24.09 0.27
N LYS A 122 -28.80 24.16 -0.31
CA LYS A 122 -28.61 24.21 -1.79
C LYS A 122 -28.74 22.85 -2.47
N ALA A 123 -28.59 21.74 -1.75
CA ALA A 123 -28.49 20.40 -2.35
C ALA A 123 -29.66 20.04 -3.31
N PRO A 124 -30.93 20.41 -3.02
CA PRO A 124 -32.03 20.19 -3.97
C PRO A 124 -31.85 20.90 -5.31
N ALA A 125 -31.19 22.07 -5.35
CA ALA A 125 -30.92 22.78 -6.59
C ALA A 125 -29.87 22.06 -7.43
N VAL A 126 -28.81 21.52 -6.80
CA VAL A 126 -27.79 20.69 -7.47
C VAL A 126 -28.41 19.40 -8.00
N ALA A 127 -29.29 18.77 -7.22
CA ALA A 127 -30.00 17.54 -7.62
C ALA A 127 -30.87 17.71 -8.88
N ASN A 128 -31.27 18.94 -9.26
CA ASN A 128 -31.99 19.17 -10.51
C ASN A 128 -31.14 18.89 -11.75
N TRP A 129 -29.80 18.98 -11.67
CA TRP A 129 -28.92 18.61 -12.78
C TRP A 129 -28.92 17.09 -13.00
N VAL A 130 -28.88 16.31 -11.92
CA VAL A 130 -29.05 14.85 -11.97
C VAL A 130 -30.44 14.49 -12.51
N ARG A 131 -31.49 15.19 -12.06
CA ARG A 131 -32.85 15.01 -12.62
C ARG A 131 -32.93 15.35 -14.11
N LEU A 132 -32.26 16.43 -14.56
CA LEU A 132 -32.21 16.79 -15.98
C LEU A 132 -31.54 15.70 -16.80
N TYR A 133 -30.44 15.12 -16.30
CA TYR A 133 -29.78 13.96 -16.90
C TYR A 133 -30.76 12.79 -17.06
N ASP A 134 -31.44 12.41 -15.97
CA ASP A 134 -32.36 11.27 -15.95
C ASP A 134 -33.56 11.50 -16.88
N GLU A 135 -34.19 12.67 -16.83
CA GLU A 135 -35.32 13.01 -17.70
C GLU A 135 -34.94 13.07 -19.17
N THR A 136 -33.72 13.51 -19.48
CA THR A 136 -33.20 13.55 -20.86
C THR A 136 -33.04 12.14 -21.42
N LEU A 137 -32.52 11.20 -20.62
CA LEU A 137 -32.39 9.80 -21.02
C LEU A 137 -33.74 9.06 -21.02
N ALA A 138 -34.65 9.35 -20.09
CA ALA A 138 -35.97 8.75 -20.06
C ALA A 138 -36.81 9.10 -21.30
N LYS A 139 -36.62 10.31 -21.86
CA LYS A 139 -37.26 10.76 -23.12
C LYS A 139 -36.49 10.31 -24.37
N LEU A 140 -35.30 9.73 -24.22
CA LEU A 140 -34.48 9.29 -25.35
C LEU A 140 -35.21 8.17 -26.10
N THR A 141 -35.32 8.36 -27.41
CA THR A 141 -35.94 7.40 -28.33
C THR A 141 -34.91 7.00 -29.38
N VAL A 142 -34.67 5.70 -29.50
CA VAL A 142 -33.75 5.09 -30.46
C VAL A 142 -34.54 4.62 -31.68
N LYS A 143 -34.18 5.12 -32.87
CA LYS A 143 -34.81 4.71 -34.12
C LYS A 143 -34.06 3.53 -34.73
N VAL A 144 -34.77 2.44 -34.98
CA VAL A 144 -34.23 1.20 -35.55
C VAL A 144 -35.14 0.74 -36.69
N GLY A 145 -34.89 1.22 -37.90
CA GLY A 145 -35.85 1.07 -39.01
C GLY A 145 -37.17 1.76 -38.67
N ASP A 146 -38.28 1.02 -38.76
CA ASP A 146 -39.62 1.50 -38.38
C ASP A 146 -39.88 1.39 -36.86
N GLU A 147 -39.01 0.70 -36.11
CA GLU A 147 -39.14 0.55 -34.67
C GLU A 147 -38.62 1.79 -33.93
N SER A 148 -39.26 2.09 -32.81
CA SER A 148 -38.92 3.18 -31.91
C SER A 148 -38.72 2.58 -30.52
N LEU A 149 -37.46 2.42 -30.12
CA LEU A 149 -37.06 1.75 -28.90
C LEU A 149 -36.72 2.76 -27.81
N THR A 150 -37.01 2.42 -26.56
CA THR A 150 -36.45 3.09 -25.38
C THR A 150 -34.95 2.80 -25.26
N LEU A 151 -34.23 3.57 -24.43
CA LEU A 151 -32.82 3.32 -24.13
C LEU A 151 -32.57 1.87 -23.64
N ALA A 152 -33.41 1.38 -22.72
CA ALA A 152 -33.28 0.04 -22.16
C ALA A 152 -33.51 -1.05 -23.22
N GLU A 153 -34.54 -0.91 -24.06
CA GLU A 153 -34.80 -1.84 -25.15
C GLU A 153 -33.67 -1.86 -26.18
N ALA A 154 -33.12 -0.69 -26.53
CA ALA A 154 -32.00 -0.58 -27.46
C ALA A 154 -30.73 -1.25 -26.92
N LEU A 155 -30.40 -1.05 -25.64
CA LEU A 155 -29.27 -1.72 -24.99
C LEU A 155 -29.49 -3.24 -24.91
N ASN A 156 -30.71 -3.69 -24.62
CA ASN A 156 -31.06 -5.11 -24.58
C ASN A 156 -30.90 -5.79 -25.96
N ARG A 157 -31.11 -5.05 -27.06
CA ARG A 157 -30.89 -5.56 -28.42
C ARG A 157 -29.44 -5.96 -28.70
N PHE A 158 -28.45 -5.51 -27.92
CA PHE A 158 -27.05 -5.98 -28.09
C PHE A 158 -26.83 -7.45 -27.71
N SER A 159 -27.78 -8.05 -26.99
CA SER A 159 -27.78 -9.49 -26.70
C SER A 159 -28.66 -10.30 -27.65
N ASP A 160 -29.17 -9.69 -28.72
CA ASP A 160 -29.91 -10.41 -29.76
C ASP A 160 -28.94 -11.32 -30.55
N PRO A 161 -29.30 -12.59 -30.85
CA PRO A 161 -28.45 -13.48 -31.65
C PRO A 161 -28.25 -12.96 -33.10
N ASN A 162 -29.17 -12.15 -33.62
CA ASN A 162 -29.11 -11.60 -34.98
C ASN A 162 -28.27 -10.32 -35.06
N LEU A 163 -27.15 -10.40 -35.79
CA LEU A 163 -26.22 -9.29 -36.04
C LEU A 163 -26.91 -8.05 -36.61
N ALA A 164 -27.83 -8.20 -37.57
CA ALA A 164 -28.47 -7.06 -38.22
C ALA A 164 -29.31 -6.24 -37.21
N ARG A 165 -29.95 -6.93 -36.25
CA ARG A 165 -30.71 -6.28 -35.17
C ARG A 165 -29.79 -5.56 -34.18
N ARG A 166 -28.67 -6.20 -33.80
CA ARG A 166 -27.66 -5.58 -32.93
C ARG A 166 -27.09 -4.31 -33.55
N LYS A 167 -26.63 -4.40 -34.79
CA LYS A 167 -26.04 -3.27 -35.51
C LYS A 167 -27.03 -2.13 -35.69
N ALA A 168 -28.25 -2.42 -36.13
CA ALA A 168 -29.26 -1.37 -36.33
C ALA A 168 -29.62 -0.65 -35.01
N ALA A 169 -29.69 -1.39 -33.89
CA ALA A 169 -29.86 -0.79 -32.57
C ALA A 169 -28.65 0.06 -32.14
N ALA A 170 -27.43 -0.36 -32.49
CA ALA A 170 -26.21 0.35 -32.17
C ALA A 170 -26.08 1.67 -32.94
N ASP A 171 -26.32 1.63 -34.25
CA ASP A 171 -26.33 2.82 -35.11
C ASP A 171 -27.39 3.83 -34.63
N GLY A 172 -28.60 3.34 -34.32
CA GLY A 172 -29.69 4.17 -33.81
C GLY A 172 -29.37 4.79 -32.45
N LEU A 173 -28.76 4.01 -31.53
CA LEU A 173 -28.41 4.49 -30.20
C LEU A 173 -27.28 5.50 -30.26
N ALA A 174 -26.26 5.25 -31.07
CA ALA A 174 -25.16 6.19 -31.32
C ALA A 174 -25.71 7.56 -31.77
N LYS A 175 -26.62 7.56 -32.75
CA LYS A 175 -27.26 8.81 -33.22
C LYS A 175 -28.08 9.49 -32.12
N ALA A 176 -28.87 8.71 -31.37
CA ALA A 176 -29.67 9.27 -30.29
C ALA A 176 -28.79 9.90 -29.19
N LEU A 177 -27.65 9.29 -28.85
CA LEU A 177 -26.71 9.84 -27.87
C LEU A 177 -25.97 11.07 -28.42
N GLU A 178 -25.54 11.06 -29.68
CA GLU A 178 -24.94 12.21 -30.38
C GLU A 178 -25.84 13.45 -30.26
N ASP A 179 -27.13 13.31 -30.60
CA ASP A 179 -28.11 14.41 -30.57
C ASP A 179 -28.29 15.02 -29.16
N ARG A 180 -27.87 14.31 -28.11
CA ARG A 180 -28.03 14.69 -26.69
C ARG A 180 -26.69 14.98 -26.02
N ALA A 181 -25.58 14.77 -26.72
CA ALA A 181 -24.23 14.87 -26.17
C ALA A 181 -23.93 16.27 -25.61
N SER A 182 -24.44 17.33 -26.24
CA SER A 182 -24.28 18.71 -25.76
C SER A 182 -24.97 18.94 -24.41
N THR A 183 -26.22 18.52 -24.26
CA THR A 183 -26.95 18.60 -22.99
C THR A 183 -26.29 17.77 -21.91
N GLN A 184 -25.88 16.54 -22.22
CA GLN A 184 -25.24 15.67 -21.23
C GLN A 184 -23.85 16.17 -20.84
N ALA A 185 -23.09 16.77 -21.77
CA ALA A 185 -21.82 17.40 -21.48
C ALA A 185 -22.00 18.59 -20.54
N LEU A 186 -23.02 19.42 -20.76
CA LEU A 186 -23.33 20.53 -19.87
C LEU A 186 -23.67 20.05 -18.46
N VAL A 187 -24.49 19.01 -18.33
CA VAL A 187 -24.81 18.42 -17.02
C VAL A 187 -23.54 17.92 -16.33
N LEU A 188 -22.75 17.09 -17.00
CA LEU A 188 -21.55 16.49 -16.43
C LEU A 188 -20.51 17.56 -16.03
N ASN A 189 -20.26 18.54 -16.89
CA ASN A 189 -19.37 19.67 -16.59
C ASN A 189 -19.87 20.51 -15.40
N THR A 190 -21.17 20.72 -15.28
CA THR A 190 -21.75 21.53 -14.19
C THR A 190 -21.62 20.82 -12.85
N LEU A 191 -21.94 19.52 -12.81
CA LEU A 191 -21.78 18.71 -11.60
C LEU A 191 -20.31 18.58 -11.20
N ALA A 192 -19.40 18.40 -12.16
CA ALA A 192 -17.98 18.35 -11.88
C ALA A 192 -17.41 19.67 -11.38
N PHE A 193 -17.90 20.81 -11.90
CA PHE A 193 -17.51 22.13 -11.40
C PHE A 193 -18.05 22.38 -9.99
N GLU A 194 -19.31 22.02 -9.73
CA GLU A 194 -19.91 22.13 -8.39
C GLU A 194 -19.10 21.31 -7.36
N LYS A 195 -18.74 20.07 -7.72
CA LYS A 195 -17.85 19.24 -6.94
C LYS A 195 -16.47 19.85 -6.75
N GLN A 196 -15.85 20.39 -7.81
CA GLN A 196 -14.55 21.08 -7.73
C GLN A 196 -14.59 22.27 -6.74
N VAL A 197 -15.72 22.99 -6.68
CA VAL A 197 -15.92 24.05 -5.69
C VAL A 197 -15.95 23.45 -4.29
N GLU A 198 -16.76 22.42 -4.05
CA GLU A 198 -16.84 21.75 -2.75
C GLU A 198 -15.50 21.17 -2.31
N ASP A 199 -14.78 20.48 -3.20
CA ASP A 199 -13.47 19.89 -2.95
C ASP A 199 -12.47 20.95 -2.48
N ARG A 200 -12.47 22.13 -3.08
CA ARG A 200 -11.61 23.26 -2.65
C ARG A 200 -11.96 23.77 -1.26
N TRP A 201 -13.25 23.95 -0.95
CA TRP A 201 -13.70 24.43 0.37
C TRP A 201 -13.44 23.40 1.47
N ARG A 202 -13.70 22.12 1.16
CA ARG A 202 -13.45 20.97 2.04
C ARG A 202 -11.99 20.54 2.07
N ARG A 203 -11.12 21.16 1.27
CA ARG A 203 -9.66 20.93 1.23
C ARG A 203 -9.32 19.47 0.87
N TYR A 204 -10.05 18.90 -0.09
CA TYR A 204 -9.68 17.64 -0.70
C TYR A 204 -8.52 17.86 -1.69
N GLU A 205 -7.49 17.03 -1.60
CA GLU A 205 -6.28 17.06 -2.42
C GLU A 205 -6.55 16.52 -3.84
N THR A 206 -7.47 15.56 -3.97
CA THR A 206 -7.87 14.98 -5.25
C THR A 206 -9.39 14.90 -5.37
N PRO A 207 -9.95 14.95 -6.59
CA PRO A 207 -11.40 14.84 -6.79
C PRO A 207 -12.00 13.54 -6.21
N ALA A 208 -11.23 12.45 -6.16
CA ALA A 208 -11.70 11.17 -5.64
C ALA A 208 -11.66 11.06 -4.09
N GLN A 209 -10.94 11.95 -3.40
CA GLN A 209 -10.68 11.80 -1.95
C GLN A 209 -11.96 11.76 -1.10
N SER A 210 -12.97 12.58 -1.42
CA SER A 210 -14.25 12.57 -0.71
C SER A 210 -14.93 11.20 -0.77
N ARG A 211 -14.79 10.50 -1.91
CA ARG A 211 -15.32 9.15 -2.11
C ARG A 211 -14.47 8.09 -1.41
N HIS A 212 -13.15 8.22 -1.44
CA HIS A 212 -12.23 7.36 -0.69
C HIS A 212 -12.56 7.35 0.81
N LEU A 213 -12.76 8.54 1.40
CA LEU A 213 -13.16 8.70 2.80
C LEU A 213 -14.54 8.08 3.08
N ALA A 214 -15.53 8.35 2.22
CA ALA A 214 -16.88 7.79 2.38
C ALA A 214 -16.89 6.25 2.28
N ASN A 215 -15.97 5.67 1.51
CA ASN A 215 -15.81 4.23 1.37
C ASN A 215 -14.85 3.63 2.41
N GLU A 216 -14.26 4.44 3.29
CA GLU A 216 -13.24 4.03 4.27
C GLU A 216 -12.05 3.27 3.63
N VAL A 217 -11.60 3.73 2.45
CA VAL A 217 -10.47 3.12 1.72
C VAL A 217 -9.36 4.13 1.47
N ASP A 218 -8.12 3.70 1.66
CA ASP A 218 -6.93 4.50 1.33
C ASP A 218 -6.76 4.67 -0.18
N ALA A 219 -6.35 5.86 -0.62
CA ALA A 219 -6.07 6.15 -2.03
C ALA A 219 -5.08 5.15 -2.65
N ASP A 220 -4.01 4.81 -1.91
CA ASP A 220 -3.01 3.81 -2.34
C ASP A 220 -3.62 2.43 -2.65
N ALA A 221 -4.70 2.05 -1.95
CA ALA A 221 -5.37 0.77 -2.19
C ALA A 221 -6.21 0.83 -3.48
N VAL A 222 -6.86 1.97 -3.75
CA VAL A 222 -7.57 2.21 -5.02
C VAL A 222 -6.61 2.27 -6.19
N ASP A 223 -5.46 2.95 -6.04
CA ASP A 223 -4.41 3.01 -7.06
C ASP A 223 -3.82 1.62 -7.34
N ALA A 224 -3.57 0.83 -6.29
CA ALA A 224 -3.08 -0.54 -6.44
C ALA A 224 -4.10 -1.45 -7.16
N LEU A 225 -5.39 -1.29 -6.86
CA LEU A 225 -6.47 -1.98 -7.56
C LEU A 225 -6.51 -1.58 -9.04
N GLU A 226 -6.52 -0.28 -9.32
CA GLU A 226 -6.54 0.26 -10.68
C GLU A 226 -5.36 -0.31 -11.50
N GLN A 227 -4.15 -0.21 -10.94
CA GLN A 227 -2.93 -0.71 -11.57
C GLN A 227 -3.01 -2.22 -11.84
N ALA A 228 -3.42 -3.03 -10.85
CA ALA A 228 -3.51 -4.48 -10.99
C ALA A 228 -4.50 -4.89 -12.09
N VAL A 229 -5.62 -4.18 -12.21
CA VAL A 229 -6.63 -4.45 -13.25
C VAL A 229 -6.13 -4.03 -14.63
N VAL A 230 -5.47 -2.88 -14.75
CA VAL A 230 -4.88 -2.40 -16.01
C VAL A 230 -3.78 -3.35 -16.51
N GLU A 231 -2.86 -3.77 -15.65
CA GLU A 231 -1.83 -4.76 -15.98
C GLU A 231 -2.43 -6.10 -16.43
N ALA A 232 -3.64 -6.43 -15.97
CA ALA A 232 -4.34 -7.66 -16.32
C ALA A 232 -5.16 -7.57 -17.62
N TYR A 233 -5.37 -6.38 -18.21
CA TYR A 233 -6.18 -6.21 -19.43
C TYR A 233 -5.80 -7.17 -20.57
N PRO A 234 -4.50 -7.33 -20.94
CA PRO A 234 -4.12 -8.24 -22.03
C PRO A 234 -4.46 -9.70 -21.75
N ARG A 235 -4.29 -10.13 -20.49
CA ARG A 235 -4.50 -11.52 -20.07
C ARG A 235 -5.98 -11.88 -19.93
N LEU A 236 -6.83 -10.91 -19.60
CA LEU A 236 -8.24 -11.09 -19.29
C LEU A 236 -9.14 -10.61 -20.43
N SER A 237 -9.38 -9.30 -20.50
CA SER A 237 -10.31 -8.67 -21.44
C SER A 237 -9.93 -8.93 -22.89
N HIS A 238 -8.68 -8.59 -23.27
CA HIS A 238 -8.24 -8.68 -24.66
C HIS A 238 -8.23 -10.14 -25.14
N ARG A 239 -7.74 -11.05 -24.30
CA ARG A 239 -7.75 -12.49 -24.57
C ARG A 239 -9.17 -13.03 -24.72
N TYR A 240 -10.09 -12.64 -23.85
CA TYR A 240 -11.48 -13.10 -23.92
C TYR A 240 -12.17 -12.63 -25.20
N TYR A 241 -12.07 -11.34 -25.54
CA TYR A 241 -12.69 -10.82 -26.75
C TYR A 241 -12.05 -11.37 -28.04
N ALA A 242 -10.74 -11.64 -28.06
CA ALA A 242 -10.10 -12.36 -29.15
C ALA A 242 -10.63 -13.80 -29.30
N LEU A 243 -10.85 -14.50 -28.18
CA LEU A 243 -11.46 -15.84 -28.18
C LEU A 243 -12.91 -15.79 -28.68
N LYS A 244 -13.69 -14.82 -28.21
CA LYS A 244 -15.09 -14.62 -28.64
C LYS A 244 -15.18 -14.30 -30.13
N ALA A 245 -14.32 -13.42 -30.65
CA ALA A 245 -14.20 -13.13 -32.09
C ALA A 245 -13.97 -14.41 -32.90
N LYS A 246 -13.01 -15.25 -32.45
CA LYS A 246 -12.72 -16.54 -33.07
C LYS A 246 -13.92 -17.49 -33.06
N VAL A 247 -14.65 -17.56 -31.94
CA VAL A 247 -15.86 -18.40 -31.82
C VAL A 247 -16.98 -17.90 -32.73
N MET A 248 -17.10 -16.58 -32.91
CA MET A 248 -18.08 -15.95 -33.80
C MET A 248 -17.65 -15.93 -35.28
N GLY A 249 -16.44 -16.38 -35.60
CA GLY A 249 -15.92 -16.43 -36.97
C GLY A 249 -15.56 -15.06 -37.57
N VAL A 250 -15.27 -14.06 -36.72
CA VAL A 250 -14.88 -12.71 -37.14
C VAL A 250 -13.45 -12.40 -36.70
N GLU A 251 -12.76 -11.52 -37.44
CA GLU A 251 -11.38 -11.10 -37.12
C GLU A 251 -11.32 -10.25 -35.84
N ALA A 252 -12.27 -9.34 -35.67
CA ALA A 252 -12.48 -8.53 -34.48
C ALA A 252 -13.98 -8.29 -34.31
N LEU A 253 -14.42 -8.16 -33.07
CA LEU A 253 -15.80 -7.84 -32.72
C LEU A 253 -16.04 -6.36 -32.96
N ASP A 254 -17.13 -5.98 -33.61
CA ASP A 254 -17.63 -4.61 -33.45
C ASP A 254 -18.19 -4.44 -32.01
N TYR A 255 -18.21 -3.21 -31.49
CA TYR A 255 -18.56 -3.02 -30.07
C TYR A 255 -19.96 -3.55 -29.70
N TRP A 256 -20.89 -3.58 -30.65
CA TRP A 256 -22.24 -4.13 -30.48
C TRP A 256 -22.30 -5.66 -30.43
N ASP A 257 -21.21 -6.36 -30.76
CA ASP A 257 -21.12 -7.82 -30.66
C ASP A 257 -20.57 -8.28 -29.31
N ARG A 258 -20.12 -7.36 -28.45
CA ARG A 258 -19.58 -7.69 -27.12
C ARG A 258 -20.55 -8.47 -26.26
N ASN A 259 -21.84 -8.16 -26.34
CA ASN A 259 -22.91 -8.79 -25.54
C ASN A 259 -23.67 -9.87 -26.32
N ALA A 260 -23.24 -10.19 -27.56
CA ALA A 260 -23.90 -11.19 -28.38
C ALA A 260 -23.76 -12.58 -27.71
N PRO A 261 -24.84 -13.38 -27.67
CA PRO A 261 -24.79 -14.71 -27.08
C PRO A 261 -23.92 -15.64 -27.95
N LEU A 262 -23.18 -16.57 -27.30
CA LEU A 262 -22.38 -17.56 -28.02
C LEU A 262 -23.23 -18.70 -28.62
N THR A 263 -24.47 -18.86 -28.16
CA THR A 263 -25.41 -19.90 -28.60
C THR A 263 -26.75 -19.26 -28.93
N ALA A 264 -27.47 -19.84 -29.90
CA ALA A 264 -28.81 -19.40 -30.29
C ALA A 264 -29.93 -20.15 -29.54
N ALA A 265 -29.58 -21.04 -28.60
CA ALA A 265 -30.54 -21.84 -27.85
C ALA A 265 -31.33 -20.98 -26.85
N ALA A 266 -32.62 -21.25 -26.72
CA ALA A 266 -33.46 -20.59 -25.72
C ALA A 266 -33.03 -20.99 -24.30
N PRO A 267 -32.96 -20.05 -23.34
CA PRO A 267 -32.61 -20.37 -21.95
C PRO A 267 -33.60 -21.36 -21.33
N ARG A 268 -33.11 -22.28 -20.50
CA ARG A 268 -33.95 -23.07 -19.61
C ARG A 268 -34.69 -22.16 -18.62
N ALA A 269 -35.97 -22.45 -18.40
CA ALA A 269 -36.76 -21.82 -17.35
C ALA A 269 -36.66 -22.59 -16.03
N TYR A 270 -36.63 -21.86 -14.91
CA TYR A 270 -36.55 -22.34 -13.53
C TYR A 270 -37.83 -21.95 -12.78
N ALA A 271 -38.57 -22.94 -12.26
CA ALA A 271 -39.75 -22.65 -11.45
C ALA A 271 -39.35 -21.98 -10.12
N TRP A 272 -40.26 -21.22 -9.50
CA TRP A 272 -39.97 -20.52 -8.24
C TRP A 272 -39.53 -21.47 -7.12
N ASP A 273 -40.22 -22.60 -6.93
CA ASP A 273 -39.88 -23.58 -5.91
C ASP A 273 -38.53 -24.26 -6.18
N GLU A 274 -38.20 -24.45 -7.47
CA GLU A 274 -36.90 -24.96 -7.89
C GLU A 274 -35.78 -23.97 -7.53
N ALA A 275 -35.96 -22.68 -7.84
CA ALA A 275 -35.01 -21.63 -7.48
C ALA A 275 -34.86 -21.47 -5.97
N LYS A 276 -35.97 -21.50 -5.22
CA LYS A 276 -35.97 -21.50 -3.75
C LYS A 276 -35.12 -22.66 -3.21
N GLY A 277 -35.35 -23.87 -3.69
CA GLY A 277 -34.57 -25.06 -3.30
C GLY A 277 -33.08 -24.88 -3.58
N MET A 278 -32.73 -24.46 -4.80
CA MET A 278 -31.32 -24.23 -5.17
C MET A 278 -30.62 -23.22 -4.26
N VAL A 279 -31.26 -22.09 -3.95
CA VAL A 279 -30.67 -21.05 -3.10
C VAL A 279 -30.48 -21.56 -1.67
N LEU A 280 -31.50 -22.15 -1.08
CA LEU A 280 -31.44 -22.65 0.31
C LEU A 280 -30.43 -23.78 0.47
N GLU A 281 -30.39 -24.74 -0.46
CA GLU A 281 -29.40 -25.82 -0.44
C GLU A 281 -27.97 -25.28 -0.61
N SER A 282 -27.77 -24.31 -1.51
CA SER A 282 -26.45 -23.68 -1.69
C SER A 282 -25.98 -22.92 -0.44
N PHE A 283 -26.91 -22.29 0.29
CA PHE A 283 -26.62 -21.61 1.55
C PHE A 283 -26.39 -22.62 2.68
N GLN A 284 -27.11 -23.74 2.68
CA GLN A 284 -26.95 -24.82 3.65
C GLN A 284 -25.58 -25.48 3.54
N ASP A 285 -25.08 -25.67 2.31
CA ASP A 285 -23.74 -26.21 2.02
C ASP A 285 -22.61 -25.25 2.44
N LEU A 286 -22.90 -23.96 2.62
CA LEU A 286 -21.97 -23.01 3.22
C LEU A 286 -22.03 -23.12 4.75
N ALA A 287 -23.21 -22.84 5.32
CA ALA A 287 -23.39 -22.68 6.75
C ALA A 287 -24.88 -22.81 7.13
N PRO A 288 -25.25 -23.70 8.08
CA PRO A 288 -26.64 -23.88 8.49
C PRO A 288 -27.34 -22.60 8.92
N LYS A 289 -26.67 -21.73 9.70
CA LYS A 289 -27.24 -20.47 10.19
C LYS A 289 -27.56 -19.49 9.05
N PHE A 290 -26.78 -19.54 7.96
CA PHE A 290 -26.99 -18.70 6.78
C PHE A 290 -28.25 -19.14 6.00
N ALA A 291 -28.45 -20.47 5.87
CA ALA A 291 -29.67 -21.02 5.29
C ALA A 291 -30.91 -20.76 6.16
N ASP A 292 -30.79 -20.94 7.47
CA ASP A 292 -31.87 -20.67 8.43
C ASP A 292 -32.34 -19.22 8.34
N ALA A 293 -31.40 -18.26 8.27
CA ALA A 293 -31.72 -16.85 8.09
C ALA A 293 -32.47 -16.59 6.77
N ALA A 294 -32.01 -17.18 5.66
CA ALA A 294 -32.68 -17.04 4.35
C ALA A 294 -34.07 -17.70 4.33
N GLN A 295 -34.24 -18.83 5.01
CA GLN A 295 -35.52 -19.55 5.10
C GLN A 295 -36.63 -18.67 5.68
N VAL A 296 -36.31 -17.84 6.69
CA VAL A 296 -37.29 -16.93 7.30
C VAL A 296 -37.90 -15.97 6.25
N PHE A 297 -37.12 -15.51 5.26
CA PHE A 297 -37.64 -14.64 4.20
C PHE A 297 -38.66 -15.32 3.30
N PHE A 298 -38.55 -16.63 3.10
CA PHE A 298 -39.54 -17.41 2.36
C PHE A 298 -40.76 -17.79 3.20
N ASP A 299 -40.58 -17.95 4.51
CA ASP A 299 -41.66 -18.31 5.44
C ASP A 299 -42.52 -17.09 5.84
N LYS A 300 -41.95 -15.90 5.72
CA LYS A 300 -42.61 -14.62 5.96
C LYS A 300 -42.90 -13.90 4.64
N PRO A 301 -43.86 -12.96 4.59
CA PRO A 301 -44.13 -12.17 3.39
C PRO A 301 -43.08 -11.05 3.20
N TRP A 302 -41.80 -11.41 3.18
CA TRP A 302 -40.67 -10.47 3.10
C TRP A 302 -40.03 -10.42 1.71
N ILE A 303 -40.47 -11.29 0.79
CA ILE A 303 -40.05 -11.30 -0.61
C ILE A 303 -41.22 -10.91 -1.51
N ASP A 304 -41.08 -9.83 -2.27
CA ASP A 304 -42.00 -9.47 -3.37
C ASP A 304 -41.34 -9.79 -4.71
N ALA A 305 -41.53 -11.02 -5.21
CA ALA A 305 -40.90 -11.51 -6.43
C ALA A 305 -41.76 -11.39 -7.70
N ARG A 306 -43.09 -11.34 -7.58
CA ARG A 306 -44.00 -11.43 -8.74
C ARG A 306 -44.02 -10.12 -9.54
N PRO A 307 -43.72 -10.15 -10.85
CA PRO A 307 -43.92 -9.00 -11.74
C PRO A 307 -45.41 -8.67 -11.91
N ARG A 308 -45.77 -7.38 -11.87
CA ARG A 308 -47.14 -6.90 -12.07
C ARG A 308 -47.15 -5.44 -12.58
N PRO A 309 -48.23 -4.98 -13.25
CA PRO A 309 -48.39 -3.57 -13.60
C PRO A 309 -48.21 -2.65 -12.38
N GLY A 310 -47.61 -1.48 -12.59
CA GLY A 310 -47.32 -0.51 -11.53
C GLY A 310 -46.08 -0.82 -10.69
N LYS A 311 -45.56 -2.05 -10.70
CA LYS A 311 -44.34 -2.41 -9.96
C LYS A 311 -43.08 -1.90 -10.69
N GLN A 312 -42.13 -1.35 -9.92
CA GLN A 312 -40.83 -0.92 -10.41
C GLN A 312 -40.03 -2.10 -11.01
N SER A 313 -39.26 -1.83 -12.06
CA SER A 313 -38.32 -2.79 -12.65
C SER A 313 -37.07 -2.99 -11.78
N GLY A 314 -36.41 -4.14 -11.93
CA GLY A 314 -35.16 -4.46 -11.23
C GLY A 314 -35.36 -5.33 -9.99
N ALA A 315 -34.34 -5.39 -9.16
CA ALA A 315 -34.29 -6.11 -7.89
C ALA A 315 -33.44 -5.34 -6.86
N PHE A 316 -33.73 -5.50 -5.58
CA PHE A 316 -32.95 -4.98 -4.46
C PHE A 316 -33.35 -5.65 -3.14
N ALA A 317 -32.45 -5.61 -2.16
CA ALA A 317 -32.72 -5.88 -0.75
C ALA A 317 -32.65 -4.57 0.05
N HIS A 318 -33.78 -4.15 0.62
CA HIS A 318 -33.88 -2.88 1.33
C HIS A 318 -33.63 -3.08 2.84
N PRO A 319 -32.55 -2.52 3.41
CA PRO A 319 -32.38 -2.47 4.86
C PRO A 319 -33.38 -1.45 5.43
N VAL A 320 -34.18 -1.85 6.41
CA VAL A 320 -35.12 -0.91 7.05
C VAL A 320 -34.39 -0.18 8.19
N THR A 321 -34.19 -0.86 9.31
CA THR A 321 -33.45 -0.41 10.51
C THR A 321 -33.10 -1.66 11.33
N ALA A 322 -32.17 -1.60 12.28
CA ALA A 322 -31.75 -2.79 13.03
C ALA A 322 -32.89 -3.43 13.87
N ASP A 323 -33.88 -2.65 14.31
CA ASP A 323 -35.08 -3.12 15.02
C ASP A 323 -36.19 -3.65 14.08
N ARG A 324 -35.95 -3.69 12.76
CA ARG A 324 -36.89 -4.14 11.74
C ARG A 324 -36.21 -5.12 10.78
N HIS A 325 -36.98 -6.06 10.24
CA HIS A 325 -36.46 -6.96 9.22
C HIS A 325 -36.29 -6.23 7.87
N PRO A 326 -35.35 -6.65 7.01
CA PRO A 326 -35.26 -6.13 5.66
C PRO A 326 -36.32 -6.75 4.74
N PHE A 327 -36.40 -6.26 3.51
CA PHE A 327 -37.29 -6.76 2.46
C PHE A 327 -36.51 -7.06 1.17
N VAL A 328 -36.90 -8.12 0.48
CA VAL A 328 -36.39 -8.47 -0.86
C VAL A 328 -37.43 -8.10 -1.91
N PHE A 329 -37.04 -7.30 -2.87
CA PHE A 329 -37.84 -6.91 -4.02
C PHE A 329 -37.19 -7.46 -5.28
N MET A 330 -37.94 -8.15 -6.14
CA MET A 330 -37.44 -8.56 -7.46
C MET A 330 -38.57 -8.79 -8.46
N ASN A 331 -38.21 -8.99 -9.73
CA ASN A 331 -39.15 -9.37 -10.79
C ASN A 331 -38.74 -10.72 -11.38
N TYR A 332 -39.23 -11.80 -10.78
CA TYR A 332 -38.88 -13.17 -11.16
C TYR A 332 -39.70 -13.64 -12.37
N MET A 333 -39.02 -13.96 -13.47
CA MET A 333 -39.60 -14.44 -14.74
C MET A 333 -39.22 -15.90 -15.04
N GLY A 334 -38.36 -16.50 -14.22
CA GLY A 334 -37.93 -17.90 -14.36
C GLY A 334 -36.67 -18.06 -15.18
N GLU A 335 -35.93 -17.00 -15.50
CA GLU A 335 -34.64 -17.14 -16.18
C GLU A 335 -33.53 -17.51 -15.19
N ARG A 336 -32.44 -18.10 -15.69
CA ARG A 336 -31.23 -18.37 -14.89
C ARG A 336 -30.76 -17.14 -14.11
N ARG A 337 -30.80 -15.97 -14.75
CA ARG A 337 -30.38 -14.70 -14.14
C ARG A 337 -31.27 -14.34 -12.95
N ASP A 338 -32.55 -14.72 -12.96
CA ASP A 338 -33.46 -14.46 -11.85
C ASP A 338 -33.11 -15.32 -10.64
N VAL A 339 -32.66 -16.58 -10.84
CA VAL A 339 -32.18 -17.44 -9.75
C VAL A 339 -30.94 -16.84 -9.07
N LEU A 340 -29.99 -16.36 -9.88
CA LEU A 340 -28.80 -15.66 -9.39
C LEU A 340 -29.15 -14.35 -8.69
N THR A 341 -30.12 -13.60 -9.22
CA THR A 341 -30.62 -12.36 -8.60
C THR A 341 -31.30 -12.65 -7.25
N LEU A 342 -32.10 -13.71 -7.15
CA LEU A 342 -32.70 -14.13 -5.88
C LEU A 342 -31.63 -14.45 -4.84
N ALA A 343 -30.56 -15.16 -5.22
CA ALA A 343 -29.43 -15.44 -4.35
C ALA A 343 -28.69 -14.17 -3.94
N HIS A 344 -28.52 -13.23 -4.87
CA HIS A 344 -27.89 -11.94 -4.65
C HIS A 344 -28.64 -11.12 -3.60
N GLU A 345 -29.95 -10.92 -3.79
CA GLU A 345 -30.76 -10.13 -2.84
C GLU A 345 -30.91 -10.82 -1.48
N LEU A 346 -31.02 -12.15 -1.46
CA LEU A 346 -31.04 -12.89 -0.19
C LEU A 346 -29.69 -12.81 0.53
N GLY A 347 -28.57 -12.76 -0.18
CA GLY A 347 -27.26 -12.51 0.42
C GLY A 347 -27.23 -11.20 1.20
N HIS A 348 -27.72 -10.11 0.61
CA HIS A 348 -27.89 -8.83 1.33
C HIS A 348 -28.83 -8.96 2.53
N ALA A 349 -30.00 -9.58 2.34
CA ALA A 349 -31.01 -9.68 3.37
C ALA A 349 -30.54 -10.50 4.58
N VAL A 350 -29.79 -11.58 4.35
CA VAL A 350 -29.15 -12.38 5.41
C VAL A 350 -28.07 -11.58 6.10
N HIS A 351 -27.18 -10.91 5.38
CA HIS A 351 -26.15 -10.05 5.96
C HIS A 351 -26.75 -8.97 6.86
N GLN A 352 -27.77 -8.26 6.37
CA GLN A 352 -28.51 -7.25 7.15
C GLN A 352 -29.14 -7.84 8.41
N THR A 353 -29.66 -9.08 8.34
CA THR A 353 -30.23 -9.79 9.50
C THR A 353 -29.14 -10.14 10.52
N LEU A 354 -27.97 -10.59 10.07
CA LEU A 354 -26.84 -10.91 10.96
C LEU A 354 -26.28 -9.66 11.67
N CYS A 355 -26.33 -8.49 11.04
CA CYS A 355 -25.88 -7.22 11.63
C CYS A 355 -26.86 -6.59 12.62
N GLN A 356 -28.12 -7.05 12.70
CA GLN A 356 -29.15 -6.44 13.57
C GLN A 356 -28.71 -6.21 15.03
N PRO A 357 -27.96 -7.12 15.69
CA PRO A 357 -27.51 -6.92 17.06
C PRO A 357 -26.61 -5.69 17.27
N LEU A 358 -25.96 -5.18 16.23
CA LEU A 358 -25.07 -4.01 16.32
C LEU A 358 -25.83 -2.70 16.55
N GLY A 359 -27.08 -2.61 16.07
CA GLY A 359 -27.80 -1.35 15.93
C GLY A 359 -27.61 -0.71 14.55
N THR A 360 -28.50 0.21 14.18
CA THR A 360 -28.57 0.79 12.83
C THR A 360 -27.31 1.58 12.47
N LEU A 361 -26.72 2.31 13.41
CA LEU A 361 -25.55 3.15 13.13
C LEU A 361 -24.26 2.35 12.95
N LEU A 362 -24.18 1.14 13.52
CA LEU A 362 -23.01 0.25 13.48
C LEU A 362 -23.14 -0.82 12.39
N ALA A 363 -24.36 -1.23 12.06
CA ALA A 363 -24.66 -2.20 11.00
C ALA A 363 -24.40 -1.68 9.59
N ASP A 364 -24.35 -0.35 9.39
CA ASP A 364 -24.07 0.25 8.08
C ASP A 364 -22.68 -0.13 7.58
N THR A 365 -22.58 -0.53 6.31
CA THR A 365 -21.34 -1.01 5.69
C THR A 365 -20.93 -0.10 4.54
N PRO A 366 -19.62 0.19 4.36
CA PRO A 366 -19.17 0.96 3.22
C PRO A 366 -19.45 0.21 1.92
N LEU A 367 -19.62 0.95 0.84
CA LEU A 367 -20.00 0.40 -0.49
C LEU A 367 -19.02 -0.66 -1.01
N THR A 368 -17.77 -0.64 -0.55
CA THR A 368 -16.72 -1.59 -0.89
C THR A 368 -16.93 -2.97 -0.26
N LEU A 369 -17.72 -3.05 0.80
CA LEU A 369 -18.09 -4.29 1.50
C LEU A 369 -19.56 -4.67 1.31
N ALA A 370 -20.41 -3.73 0.90
CA ALA A 370 -21.86 -3.92 0.75
C ALA A 370 -22.23 -5.13 -0.14
N GLU A 371 -21.45 -5.36 -1.21
CA GLU A 371 -21.67 -6.44 -2.18
C GLU A 371 -21.07 -7.80 -1.77
N THR A 372 -20.42 -7.88 -0.60
CA THR A 372 -19.71 -9.09 -0.17
C THR A 372 -20.66 -10.27 -0.08
N ALA A 373 -21.77 -10.12 0.66
CA ALA A 373 -22.70 -11.22 0.89
C ALA A 373 -23.52 -11.59 -0.34
N SER A 374 -23.91 -10.60 -1.16
CA SER A 374 -24.74 -10.78 -2.33
C SER A 374 -24.00 -11.50 -3.46
N ILE A 375 -22.82 -11.02 -3.85
CA ILE A 375 -21.99 -11.67 -4.88
C ILE A 375 -21.50 -13.04 -4.41
N PHE A 376 -21.22 -13.20 -3.11
CA PHE A 376 -20.83 -14.50 -2.57
C PHE A 376 -21.99 -15.51 -2.68
N GLY A 377 -23.21 -15.12 -2.27
CA GLY A 377 -24.42 -15.92 -2.43
C GLY A 377 -24.69 -16.31 -3.89
N GLU A 378 -24.54 -15.37 -4.82
CA GLU A 378 -24.59 -15.64 -6.26
C GLU A 378 -23.54 -16.69 -6.67
N GLY A 379 -22.31 -16.57 -6.18
CA GLY A 379 -21.20 -17.49 -6.45
C GLY A 379 -21.49 -18.93 -6.01
N LEU A 380 -22.15 -19.11 -4.86
CA LEU A 380 -22.57 -20.43 -4.38
C LEU A 380 -23.54 -21.11 -5.35
N VAL A 381 -24.59 -20.38 -5.73
CA VAL A 381 -25.62 -20.88 -6.65
C VAL A 381 -25.05 -21.09 -8.05
N PHE A 382 -24.13 -20.23 -8.50
CA PHE A 382 -23.44 -20.39 -9.76
C PHE A 382 -22.57 -21.66 -9.80
N ASP A 383 -21.79 -21.93 -8.75
CA ASP A 383 -20.97 -23.14 -8.66
C ASP A 383 -21.84 -24.40 -8.77
N ARG A 384 -23.03 -24.38 -8.16
CA ARG A 384 -24.02 -25.46 -8.28
C ARG A 384 -24.58 -25.60 -9.70
N LEU A 385 -25.07 -24.50 -10.28
CA LEU A 385 -25.58 -24.48 -11.65
C LEU A 385 -24.53 -24.98 -12.65
N LEU A 386 -23.26 -24.66 -12.44
CA LEU A 386 -22.15 -25.10 -13.28
C LEU A 386 -21.84 -26.59 -13.12
N ALA A 387 -21.98 -27.15 -11.91
CA ALA A 387 -21.78 -28.56 -11.64
C ALA A 387 -22.85 -29.44 -12.31
N GLU A 388 -24.09 -28.96 -12.37
CA GLU A 388 -25.24 -29.67 -12.93
C GLU A 388 -25.44 -29.43 -14.44
N ALA A 389 -24.71 -28.49 -15.05
CA ALA A 389 -24.88 -28.10 -16.44
C ALA A 389 -24.40 -29.14 -17.46
N THR A 390 -25.13 -29.28 -18.58
CA THR A 390 -24.68 -30.04 -19.75
C THR A 390 -23.42 -29.39 -20.37
N PRO A 391 -22.61 -30.12 -21.17
CA PRO A 391 -21.42 -29.53 -21.81
C PRO A 391 -21.71 -28.28 -22.67
N GLU A 392 -22.87 -28.22 -23.31
CA GLU A 392 -23.29 -27.07 -24.12
C GLU A 392 -23.70 -25.88 -23.25
N ASP A 393 -24.53 -26.12 -22.22
CA ASP A 393 -24.95 -25.09 -21.26
C ASP A 393 -23.76 -24.52 -20.47
N ARG A 394 -22.77 -25.37 -20.18
CA ARG A 394 -21.54 -25.01 -19.46
C ARG A 394 -20.75 -23.92 -20.21
N LYS A 395 -20.70 -23.99 -21.54
CA LYS A 395 -20.01 -22.97 -22.35
C LYS A 395 -20.71 -21.61 -22.23
N GLY A 396 -22.04 -21.59 -22.32
CA GLY A 396 -22.84 -20.36 -22.15
C GLY A 396 -22.76 -19.79 -20.73
N LEU A 397 -22.74 -20.64 -19.71
CA LEU A 397 -22.54 -20.27 -18.30
C LEU A 397 -21.17 -19.61 -18.07
N LEU A 398 -20.10 -20.23 -18.56
CA LEU A 398 -18.74 -19.71 -18.40
C LEU A 398 -18.55 -18.40 -19.16
N ALA A 399 -19.07 -18.29 -20.38
CA ALA A 399 -19.01 -17.06 -21.16
C ALA A 399 -19.73 -15.91 -20.44
N GLY A 400 -20.96 -16.15 -19.95
CA GLY A 400 -21.70 -15.18 -19.16
C GLY A 400 -20.92 -14.75 -17.90
N LYS A 401 -20.41 -15.71 -17.12
CA LYS A 401 -19.66 -15.38 -15.89
C LYS A 401 -18.37 -14.60 -16.14
N ILE A 402 -17.69 -14.88 -17.25
CA ILE A 402 -16.52 -14.09 -17.66
C ILE A 402 -16.95 -12.68 -18.06
N GLU A 403 -18.00 -12.53 -18.88
CA GLU A 403 -18.50 -11.23 -19.31
C GLU A 403 -19.01 -10.37 -18.15
N ASP A 404 -19.70 -10.97 -17.19
CA ASP A 404 -20.12 -10.32 -15.95
C ASP A 404 -18.89 -9.84 -15.16
N GLY A 405 -17.88 -10.69 -14.98
CA GLY A 405 -16.62 -10.29 -14.34
C GLY A 405 -15.89 -9.16 -15.07
N LEU A 406 -15.87 -9.16 -16.40
CA LEU A 406 -15.31 -8.06 -17.19
C LEU A 406 -16.13 -6.78 -17.04
N ASN A 407 -17.46 -6.87 -16.95
CA ASN A 407 -18.35 -5.73 -16.74
C ASN A 407 -18.28 -5.15 -15.31
N THR A 408 -18.00 -5.98 -14.30
CA THR A 408 -17.93 -5.56 -12.88
C THR A 408 -16.54 -5.10 -12.47
N VAL A 409 -15.47 -5.65 -13.06
CA VAL A 409 -14.09 -5.28 -12.72
C VAL A 409 -13.46 -4.40 -13.80
N VAL A 410 -13.24 -4.95 -15.00
CA VAL A 410 -12.50 -4.26 -16.07
C VAL A 410 -13.19 -2.96 -16.49
N ARG A 411 -14.51 -3.03 -16.76
CA ARG A 411 -15.31 -1.88 -17.18
C ARG A 411 -15.44 -0.83 -16.08
N GLN A 412 -15.62 -1.24 -14.82
CA GLN A 412 -15.78 -0.27 -13.72
C GLN A 412 -14.46 0.46 -13.42
N ILE A 413 -13.31 -0.23 -13.53
CA ILE A 413 -12.00 0.42 -13.46
C ILE A 413 -11.74 1.32 -14.67
N ALA A 414 -12.20 0.94 -15.87
CA ALA A 414 -12.17 1.84 -17.02
C ALA A 414 -13.03 3.10 -16.76
N PHE A 415 -14.21 2.95 -16.16
CA PHE A 415 -15.08 4.08 -15.80
C PHE A 415 -14.42 4.99 -14.75
N HIS A 416 -13.77 4.41 -13.73
CA HIS A 416 -13.00 5.16 -12.74
C HIS A 416 -11.86 5.97 -13.41
N ARG A 417 -11.13 5.35 -14.34
CA ARG A 417 -10.06 6.02 -15.10
C ARG A 417 -10.58 7.15 -15.99
N PHE A 418 -11.71 6.93 -16.67
CA PHE A 418 -12.36 7.97 -17.47
C PHE A 418 -12.75 9.16 -16.58
N GLU A 419 -13.39 8.89 -15.45
CA GLU A 419 -13.85 9.91 -14.52
C GLU A 419 -12.68 10.70 -13.92
N ARG A 420 -11.59 10.01 -13.53
CA ARG A 420 -10.36 10.66 -13.08
C ARG A 420 -9.79 11.61 -14.14
N ARG A 421 -9.58 11.12 -15.37
CA ARG A 421 -9.07 11.95 -16.48
C ARG A 421 -10.00 13.11 -16.82
N PHE A 422 -11.31 12.89 -16.77
CA PHE A 422 -12.31 13.94 -16.99
C PHE A 422 -12.24 15.03 -15.91
N HIS A 423 -12.24 14.66 -14.62
CA HIS A 423 -12.16 15.61 -13.51
C HIS A 423 -10.82 16.34 -13.45
N GLU A 424 -9.72 15.69 -13.81
CA GLU A 424 -8.38 16.29 -13.94
C GLU A 424 -8.37 17.34 -15.07
N ALA A 425 -8.80 16.96 -16.28
CA ALA A 425 -8.89 17.89 -17.41
C ALA A 425 -9.86 19.06 -17.14
N ARG A 426 -10.94 18.81 -16.40
CA ARG A 426 -11.94 19.83 -16.06
C ARG A 426 -11.41 20.93 -15.14
N GLN A 427 -10.29 20.70 -14.45
CA GLN A 427 -9.64 21.74 -13.65
C GLN A 427 -9.22 22.95 -14.49
N ASP A 428 -8.87 22.72 -15.76
CA ASP A 428 -8.37 23.76 -16.68
C ASP A 428 -9.48 24.51 -17.44
N GLY A 429 -10.74 24.03 -17.37
CA GLY A 429 -11.87 24.64 -18.03
C GLY A 429 -12.92 23.63 -18.46
N GLU A 430 -14.07 24.11 -18.95
CA GLU A 430 -15.16 23.27 -19.45
C GLU A 430 -14.73 22.42 -20.66
N LEU A 431 -15.10 21.13 -20.68
CA LEU A 431 -14.80 20.23 -21.79
C LEU A 431 -15.96 20.17 -22.78
N SER A 432 -15.64 20.24 -24.08
CA SER A 432 -16.61 20.01 -25.15
C SER A 432 -17.01 18.53 -25.24
N PRO A 433 -18.18 18.21 -25.85
CA PRO A 433 -18.59 16.82 -26.09
C PRO A 433 -17.52 15.98 -26.81
N ASP A 434 -16.79 16.58 -27.75
CA ASP A 434 -15.72 15.91 -28.51
C ASP A 434 -14.51 15.59 -27.62
N GLN A 435 -14.12 16.51 -26.72
CA GLN A 435 -13.04 16.26 -25.77
C GLN A 435 -13.41 15.13 -24.79
N ILE A 436 -14.65 15.12 -24.30
CA ILE A 436 -15.15 14.05 -23.43
C ILE A 436 -15.18 12.71 -24.20
N GLY A 437 -15.67 12.73 -25.45
CA GLY A 437 -15.69 11.56 -26.32
C GLY A 437 -14.30 11.00 -26.63
N ALA A 438 -13.30 11.86 -26.82
CA ALA A 438 -11.91 11.44 -27.02
C ALA A 438 -11.34 10.74 -25.79
N LEU A 439 -11.56 11.28 -24.58
CA LEU A 439 -11.18 10.62 -23.32
C LEU A 439 -11.86 9.26 -23.17
N TRP A 440 -13.14 9.18 -23.53
CA TRP A 440 -13.92 7.94 -23.49
C TRP A 440 -13.34 6.87 -24.43
N LEU A 441 -13.08 7.22 -25.69
CA LEU A 441 -12.53 6.28 -26.67
C LEU A 441 -11.16 5.76 -26.26
N ASP A 442 -10.28 6.62 -25.74
CA ASP A 442 -8.95 6.23 -25.30
C ASP A 442 -9.01 5.20 -24.16
N VAL A 443 -9.77 5.51 -23.10
CA VAL A 443 -9.91 4.63 -21.93
C VAL A 443 -10.63 3.33 -22.27
N MET A 444 -11.69 3.38 -23.09
CA MET A 444 -12.38 2.17 -23.53
C MET A 444 -11.52 1.33 -24.47
N GLY A 445 -10.71 1.95 -25.32
CA GLY A 445 -9.75 1.27 -26.20
C GLY A 445 -8.68 0.50 -25.41
N GLU A 446 -8.07 1.13 -24.41
CA GLU A 446 -7.11 0.49 -23.48
C GLU A 446 -7.73 -0.76 -22.81
N SER A 447 -8.96 -0.65 -22.31
CA SER A 447 -9.60 -1.72 -21.52
C SER A 447 -10.16 -2.88 -22.35
N LEU A 448 -10.72 -2.60 -23.54
CA LEU A 448 -11.32 -3.62 -24.41
C LEU A 448 -10.29 -4.32 -25.30
N GLY A 449 -9.27 -3.58 -25.74
CA GLY A 449 -8.16 -4.10 -26.53
C GLY A 449 -8.46 -4.27 -28.02
N PRO A 450 -7.45 -4.74 -28.78
CA PRO A 450 -7.45 -4.68 -30.24
C PRO A 450 -8.46 -5.63 -30.92
N ALA A 451 -8.99 -6.62 -30.20
CA ALA A 451 -10.00 -7.53 -30.71
C ALA A 451 -11.42 -6.93 -30.74
N VAL A 452 -11.58 -5.69 -30.28
CA VAL A 452 -12.84 -4.94 -30.32
C VAL A 452 -12.65 -3.66 -31.13
N ARG A 453 -13.48 -3.46 -32.16
CA ARG A 453 -13.53 -2.23 -32.95
C ARG A 453 -14.51 -1.27 -32.29
N LEU A 454 -14.00 -0.09 -31.94
CA LEU A 454 -14.82 1.04 -31.46
C LEU A 454 -15.24 1.85 -32.69
N ASN A 455 -16.32 1.43 -33.33
CA ASN A 455 -16.84 2.09 -34.52
C ASN A 455 -17.34 3.51 -34.21
N ALA A 456 -17.47 4.35 -35.24
CA ALA A 456 -17.97 5.73 -35.11
C ALA A 456 -19.32 5.78 -34.38
N GLY A 457 -19.50 6.80 -33.55
CA GLY A 457 -20.64 6.96 -32.66
C GLY A 457 -20.44 6.39 -31.25
N TYR A 458 -19.45 5.51 -31.04
CA TYR A 458 -19.14 4.97 -29.70
C TYR A 458 -18.57 6.03 -28.75
N GLU A 459 -18.01 7.12 -29.28
CA GLU A 459 -17.54 8.29 -28.55
C GLU A 459 -18.63 8.98 -27.70
N HIS A 460 -19.91 8.75 -27.97
CA HIS A 460 -21.01 9.34 -27.20
C HIS A 460 -21.53 8.42 -26.07
N TYR A 461 -20.98 7.23 -25.91
CA TYR A 461 -21.50 6.24 -24.95
C TYR A 461 -21.25 6.61 -23.48
N TRP A 462 -20.36 7.56 -23.18
CA TRP A 462 -20.24 8.11 -21.83
C TRP A 462 -21.55 8.80 -21.38
N ALA A 463 -22.35 9.31 -22.31
CA ALA A 463 -23.50 10.16 -22.04
C ALA A 463 -24.71 9.46 -21.39
N TYR A 464 -24.72 8.12 -21.35
CA TYR A 464 -25.76 7.35 -20.66
C TYR A 464 -25.29 6.68 -19.36
N VAL A 465 -24.01 6.81 -19.00
CA VAL A 465 -23.46 6.25 -17.76
C VAL A 465 -23.85 7.15 -16.58
N SER A 466 -24.92 6.76 -15.88
CA SER A 466 -25.50 7.56 -14.80
C SER A 466 -24.57 7.76 -13.60
N HIS A 467 -23.69 6.78 -13.32
CA HIS A 467 -22.79 6.81 -12.16
C HIS A 467 -21.95 8.09 -12.06
N PHE A 468 -21.50 8.65 -13.19
CA PHE A 468 -20.69 9.88 -13.22
C PHE A 468 -21.45 11.12 -12.71
N CYS A 469 -22.79 11.10 -12.78
CA CYS A 469 -23.64 12.19 -12.31
C CYS A 469 -24.21 11.92 -10.90
N HIS A 470 -24.60 10.66 -10.64
CA HIS A 470 -25.29 10.29 -9.41
C HIS A 470 -24.34 10.12 -8.22
N ALA A 471 -23.16 9.54 -8.45
CA ALA A 471 -22.22 9.22 -7.39
C ALA A 471 -20.78 9.24 -7.91
N PRO A 472 -20.14 10.42 -8.02
CA PRO A 472 -18.80 10.52 -8.56
C PRO A 472 -17.79 9.62 -7.83
N PHE A 473 -16.89 9.00 -8.58
CA PHE A 473 -15.84 8.06 -8.18
C PHE A 473 -16.33 6.77 -7.54
N TYR A 474 -17.64 6.48 -7.54
CA TYR A 474 -18.18 5.30 -6.87
C TYR A 474 -17.78 3.98 -7.55
N VAL A 475 -17.64 3.96 -8.86
CA VAL A 475 -17.59 2.74 -9.68
C VAL A 475 -16.47 1.76 -9.30
N TYR A 476 -15.34 2.22 -8.73
CA TYR A 476 -14.28 1.32 -8.28
C TYR A 476 -14.73 0.37 -7.15
N ALA A 477 -15.77 0.74 -6.38
CA ALA A 477 -16.27 -0.06 -5.27
C ALA A 477 -16.81 -1.42 -5.75
N TYR A 478 -17.40 -1.49 -6.95
CA TYR A 478 -17.82 -2.74 -7.57
C TYR A 478 -16.65 -3.70 -7.81
N ALA A 479 -15.51 -3.16 -8.28
CA ALA A 479 -14.32 -3.97 -8.52
C ALA A 479 -13.69 -4.45 -7.19
N PHE A 480 -13.70 -3.63 -6.14
CA PHE A 480 -13.29 -4.05 -4.79
C PHE A 480 -14.14 -5.20 -4.27
N GLY A 481 -15.47 -5.05 -4.29
CA GLY A 481 -16.40 -6.06 -3.81
C GLY A 481 -16.25 -7.39 -4.55
N ASP A 482 -16.24 -7.36 -5.89
CA ASP A 482 -16.12 -8.59 -6.70
C ASP A 482 -14.77 -9.31 -6.48
N LEU A 483 -13.66 -8.58 -6.37
CA LEU A 483 -12.34 -9.18 -6.11
C LEU A 483 -12.22 -9.72 -4.69
N LEU A 484 -12.79 -9.03 -3.69
CA LEU A 484 -12.87 -9.54 -2.32
C LEU A 484 -13.63 -10.87 -2.29
N VAL A 485 -14.82 -10.91 -2.89
CA VAL A 485 -15.63 -12.13 -2.94
C VAL A 485 -14.93 -13.27 -3.68
N ARG A 486 -14.22 -12.99 -4.78
CA ARG A 486 -13.42 -14.01 -5.46
C ARG A 486 -12.33 -14.58 -4.56
N GLY A 487 -11.63 -13.73 -3.79
CA GLY A 487 -10.66 -14.16 -2.80
C GLY A 487 -11.28 -15.02 -1.70
N LEU A 488 -12.46 -14.63 -1.20
CA LEU A 488 -13.23 -15.39 -0.21
C LEU A 488 -13.69 -16.76 -0.75
N MET A 489 -14.17 -16.80 -1.99
CA MET A 489 -14.57 -18.04 -2.67
C MET A 489 -13.38 -18.98 -2.88
N GLU A 490 -12.19 -18.45 -3.20
CA GLU A 490 -10.96 -19.25 -3.29
C GLU A 490 -10.55 -19.80 -1.92
N LYS A 491 -10.59 -18.97 -0.87
CA LYS A 491 -10.30 -19.40 0.51
C LYS A 491 -11.26 -20.47 1.02
N ARG A 492 -12.55 -20.34 0.71
CA ARG A 492 -13.54 -21.39 0.99
C ARG A 492 -13.18 -22.71 0.31
N ARG A 493 -12.68 -22.69 -0.93
CA ARG A 493 -12.29 -23.92 -1.64
C ARG A 493 -11.04 -24.58 -1.05
N GLU A 494 -10.11 -23.78 -0.52
CA GLU A 494 -8.90 -24.28 0.14
C GLU A 494 -9.19 -24.94 1.49
N ASP A 495 -10.05 -24.34 2.32
CA ASP A 495 -10.43 -24.84 3.64
C ASP A 495 -11.92 -24.61 3.95
N PRO A 496 -12.83 -25.47 3.44
CA PRO A 496 -14.26 -25.30 3.63
C PRO A 496 -14.70 -25.38 5.10
N ALA A 497 -14.01 -26.18 5.92
CA ALA A 497 -14.43 -26.48 7.29
C ALA A 497 -14.22 -25.30 8.25
N THR A 498 -13.09 -24.59 8.10
CA THR A 498 -12.76 -23.43 8.95
C THR A 498 -13.32 -22.12 8.40
N PHE A 499 -13.69 -22.06 7.11
CA PHE A 499 -14.15 -20.84 6.46
C PHE A 499 -15.52 -20.35 6.95
N ALA A 500 -16.50 -21.24 7.10
CA ALA A 500 -17.88 -20.85 7.37
C ALA A 500 -18.08 -20.01 8.64
N PRO A 501 -17.52 -20.37 9.81
CA PRO A 501 -17.62 -19.53 11.01
C PRO A 501 -16.96 -18.16 10.85
N LEU A 502 -15.79 -18.09 10.21
CA LEU A 502 -15.07 -16.83 9.96
C LEU A 502 -15.86 -15.90 9.03
N TYR A 503 -16.54 -16.47 8.05
CA TYR A 503 -17.40 -15.73 7.13
C TYR A 503 -18.66 -15.22 7.84
N GLU A 504 -19.27 -16.01 8.72
CA GLU A 504 -20.38 -15.55 9.55
C GLU A 504 -19.97 -14.39 10.47
N ASP A 505 -18.81 -14.49 11.12
CA ASP A 505 -18.28 -13.43 11.99
C ASP A 505 -17.98 -12.15 11.19
N LEU A 506 -17.40 -12.29 9.99
CA LEU A 506 -17.17 -11.16 9.08
C LEU A 506 -18.47 -10.44 8.73
N LEU A 507 -19.53 -11.18 8.39
CA LEU A 507 -20.82 -10.58 8.06
C LEU A 507 -21.51 -10.00 9.30
N ALA A 508 -21.49 -10.70 10.43
CA ALA A 508 -22.14 -10.25 11.66
C ALA A 508 -21.51 -8.98 12.24
N ALA A 509 -20.24 -8.71 11.93
CA ALA A 509 -19.54 -7.53 12.35
C ALA A 509 -19.91 -6.26 11.56
N GLY A 510 -20.65 -6.35 10.45
CA GLY A 510 -21.10 -5.16 9.71
C GLY A 510 -19.97 -4.16 9.41
N GLY A 511 -20.17 -2.88 9.76
CA GLY A 511 -19.16 -1.83 9.64
C GLY A 511 -18.21 -1.70 10.83
N ASP A 512 -18.22 -2.64 11.77
CA ASP A 512 -17.48 -2.63 13.05
C ASP A 512 -16.02 -3.12 12.90
N MET A 513 -15.72 -3.88 11.83
CA MET A 513 -14.42 -4.56 11.56
C MET A 513 -13.18 -3.67 11.42
N ALA A 514 -13.29 -2.36 11.66
CA ALA A 514 -12.19 -1.42 11.53
C ALA A 514 -11.53 -1.06 12.88
N ASP A 515 -11.78 -1.82 13.97
CA ASP A 515 -11.34 -1.41 15.30
C ASP A 515 -10.92 -2.55 16.27
N ASP A 516 -9.71 -3.08 16.12
CA ASP A 516 -8.91 -3.43 17.31
C ASP A 516 -7.85 -2.35 17.55
N ALA A 517 -8.27 -1.14 17.91
CA ALA A 517 -7.39 -0.02 18.28
C ALA A 517 -6.74 -0.19 19.66
N ARG A 518 -5.83 -1.16 19.77
CA ARG A 518 -4.68 -1.06 20.69
C ARG A 518 -3.31 -1.24 20.03
N ASP A 519 -3.25 -1.40 18.72
CA ASP A 519 -1.99 -1.38 17.96
C ASP A 519 -2.20 -0.80 16.54
N PRO A 520 -1.86 0.48 16.28
CA PRO A 520 -2.07 1.11 14.98
C PRO A 520 -1.17 0.61 13.85
N GLU A 521 -0.23 -0.33 14.08
CA GLU A 521 0.75 -0.76 13.07
C GLU A 521 0.57 -2.21 12.58
N ARG A 522 -0.52 -2.91 12.95
CA ARG A 522 -0.57 -4.38 12.80
C ARG A 522 -1.26 -4.96 11.55
N ASP A 523 -2.12 -4.25 10.82
CA ASP A 523 -2.92 -4.90 9.76
C ASP A 523 -2.71 -4.40 8.34
N ARG A 524 -1.69 -4.96 7.68
CA ARG A 524 -1.83 -5.41 6.28
C ARG A 524 -1.14 -6.76 6.07
N LEU A 525 -1.77 -7.86 6.47
CA LEU A 525 -1.42 -9.23 6.01
C LEU A 525 -1.76 -9.41 4.50
N THR A 526 -2.76 -8.70 3.99
CA THR A 526 -3.15 -8.68 2.57
C THR A 526 -2.22 -7.81 1.70
N GLY A 527 -1.65 -6.74 2.26
CA GLY A 527 -0.54 -6.01 1.63
C GLY A 527 0.78 -6.80 1.61
N ARG A 528 0.97 -7.74 2.55
CA ARG A 528 2.09 -8.70 2.54
C ARG A 528 1.93 -9.68 1.36
N LEU A 529 0.75 -10.23 1.10
CA LEU A 529 0.53 -11.18 0.00
C LEU A 529 0.60 -10.57 -1.42
N SER A 530 0.08 -9.35 -1.64
CA SER A 530 0.12 -8.73 -2.98
C SER A 530 1.54 -8.29 -3.39
N ARG A 531 2.38 -7.90 -2.42
CA ARG A 531 3.82 -7.65 -2.62
C ARG A 531 4.61 -8.93 -2.89
N PHE A 532 4.28 -10.03 -2.19
CA PHE A 532 4.80 -11.37 -2.49
C PHE A 532 4.47 -11.82 -3.92
N ALA A 533 3.25 -11.54 -4.41
CA ALA A 533 2.81 -11.92 -5.75
C ALA A 533 3.42 -11.07 -6.88
N LYS A 534 3.61 -9.76 -6.68
CA LYS A 534 4.24 -8.87 -7.68
C LYS A 534 5.73 -9.20 -7.91
N VAL A 535 6.47 -9.57 -6.87
CA VAL A 535 7.86 -10.04 -7.01
C VAL A 535 7.91 -11.47 -7.56
N GLY A 536 6.99 -12.36 -7.18
CA GLY A 536 6.86 -13.70 -7.76
C GLY A 536 6.54 -13.71 -9.27
N ALA A 537 5.74 -12.74 -9.74
CA ALA A 537 5.42 -12.55 -11.16
C ALA A 537 6.60 -11.98 -11.97
N GLY A 538 7.35 -11.02 -11.40
CA GLY A 538 8.60 -10.53 -12.00
C GLY A 538 9.72 -11.57 -12.02
N LEU A 539 9.83 -12.38 -10.96
CA LEU A 539 10.76 -13.50 -10.84
C LEU A 539 10.43 -14.66 -11.76
N SER A 540 9.16 -14.90 -12.09
CA SER A 540 8.80 -15.91 -13.09
C SER A 540 9.21 -15.48 -14.50
N GLY A 541 9.16 -14.19 -14.84
CA GLY A 541 9.74 -13.66 -16.08
C GLY A 541 11.27 -13.80 -16.15
N ALA A 542 11.97 -13.51 -15.04
CA ALA A 542 13.43 -13.67 -14.95
C ALA A 542 13.88 -15.14 -14.92
N ALA A 543 13.15 -16.02 -14.22
CA ALA A 543 13.42 -17.46 -14.16
C ALA A 543 13.10 -18.17 -15.48
N VAL A 544 12.05 -17.75 -16.19
CA VAL A 544 11.73 -18.23 -17.55
C VAL A 544 12.79 -17.77 -18.55
N SER A 545 13.27 -16.53 -18.43
CA SER A 545 14.38 -16.02 -19.26
C SER A 545 15.70 -16.75 -18.97
N TYR A 546 15.97 -17.12 -17.71
CA TYR A 546 17.15 -17.91 -17.34
C TYR A 546 17.08 -19.37 -17.84
N GLY A 547 15.91 -20.01 -17.73
CA GLY A 547 15.68 -21.37 -18.24
C GLY A 547 15.82 -21.50 -19.76
N ALA A 548 15.44 -20.46 -20.51
CA ALA A 548 15.64 -20.40 -21.95
C ALA A 548 17.11 -20.12 -22.37
N ASN A 549 17.84 -19.34 -21.57
CA ASN A 549 19.17 -18.82 -21.94
C ASN A 549 20.36 -19.70 -21.52
N ARG A 550 20.16 -20.75 -20.69
CA ARG A 550 21.20 -21.77 -20.46
C ARG A 550 21.55 -22.55 -21.75
N MET A 551 20.69 -22.50 -22.77
CA MET A 551 20.94 -23.10 -24.08
C MET A 551 21.78 -22.20 -25.03
N PHE A 552 21.97 -20.92 -24.71
CA PHE A 552 22.71 -19.96 -25.56
C PHE A 552 23.54 -19.01 -24.69
N GLY A 553 24.77 -19.40 -24.37
CA GLY A 553 25.68 -18.63 -23.51
C GLY A 553 26.24 -17.36 -24.17
N GLY A 554 26.47 -16.32 -23.37
CA GLY A 554 27.22 -15.12 -23.72
C GLY A 554 26.98 -13.95 -22.75
N ASP A 555 27.96 -13.03 -22.63
CA ASP A 555 27.97 -11.85 -21.75
C ASP A 555 26.72 -10.92 -21.91
N GLU A 556 26.02 -11.00 -23.05
CA GLU A 556 24.76 -10.30 -23.28
C GLU A 556 23.56 -10.82 -22.45
N ALA A 557 23.64 -12.06 -21.96
CA ALA A 557 22.61 -12.64 -21.10
C ALA A 557 22.65 -12.00 -19.70
N ASP A 558 23.84 -11.74 -19.18
CA ASP A 558 24.03 -11.13 -17.86
C ASP A 558 23.59 -9.66 -17.83
N ALA A 559 23.88 -8.89 -18.89
CA ALA A 559 23.41 -7.51 -19.03
C ALA A 559 21.88 -7.41 -19.18
N ARG A 560 21.24 -8.34 -19.89
CA ARG A 560 19.77 -8.40 -20.01
C ARG A 560 19.11 -8.82 -18.70
N ASN A 561 19.70 -9.76 -17.97
CA ASN A 561 19.23 -10.18 -16.65
C ASN A 561 19.39 -9.05 -15.61
N ALA A 562 20.48 -8.27 -15.68
CA ALA A 562 20.70 -7.10 -14.83
C ALA A 562 19.67 -5.98 -15.10
N LYS A 563 19.31 -5.73 -16.38
CA LYS A 563 18.22 -4.81 -16.75
C LYS A 563 16.85 -5.30 -16.29
N ALA A 564 16.56 -6.59 -16.41
CA ALA A 564 15.30 -7.17 -15.93
C ALA A 564 15.21 -7.08 -14.41
N LEU A 565 16.33 -7.29 -13.71
CA LEU A 565 16.42 -7.08 -12.27
C LEU A 565 16.23 -5.59 -11.91
N LYS A 566 16.88 -4.66 -12.61
CA LYS A 566 16.66 -3.21 -12.42
C LYS A 566 15.22 -2.80 -12.69
N ALA A 567 14.54 -3.38 -13.68
CA ALA A 567 13.11 -3.11 -13.90
C ALA A 567 12.24 -3.63 -12.76
N ALA A 568 12.58 -4.80 -12.20
CA ALA A 568 11.92 -5.36 -11.02
C ALA A 568 12.23 -4.56 -9.73
N LEU A 569 13.42 -3.97 -9.64
CA LEU A 569 13.91 -3.21 -8.49
C LEU A 569 13.72 -1.68 -8.62
N GLY A 570 13.38 -1.18 -9.81
CA GLY A 570 13.28 0.26 -10.12
C GLY A 570 12.01 0.93 -9.59
N GLY A 571 11.02 0.14 -9.20
CA GLY A 571 9.83 0.61 -8.46
C GLY A 571 9.99 0.56 -6.94
N LEU A 572 11.15 0.15 -6.43
CA LEU A 572 11.35 -0.02 -4.99
C LEU A 572 11.50 1.32 -4.27
N LYS A 573 10.84 1.45 -3.13
CA LYS A 573 10.96 2.55 -2.18
C LYS A 573 11.09 1.98 -0.76
N GLY A 574 11.58 2.76 0.19
CA GLY A 574 11.63 2.37 1.60
C GLY A 574 12.70 1.30 1.91
N PRO A 575 12.43 0.34 2.82
CA PRO A 575 13.43 -0.60 3.32
C PRO A 575 14.08 -1.51 2.27
N LEU A 576 13.36 -1.97 1.25
CA LEU A 576 13.93 -2.77 0.16
C LEU A 576 14.99 -2.00 -0.64
N MET A 577 14.84 -0.68 -0.78
CA MET A 577 15.86 0.17 -1.42
C MET A 577 17.11 0.28 -0.54
N LYS A 578 16.96 0.49 0.77
CA LYS A 578 18.10 0.51 1.71
C LYS A 578 18.79 -0.85 1.76
N ALA A 579 18.03 -1.95 1.74
CA ALA A 579 18.58 -3.29 1.65
C ALA A 579 19.38 -3.45 0.36
N ALA A 580 18.81 -3.11 -0.79
CA ALA A 580 19.49 -3.14 -2.09
C ALA A 580 20.77 -2.28 -2.11
N GLN A 581 20.76 -1.11 -1.46
CA GLN A 581 21.95 -0.28 -1.26
C GLN A 581 22.99 -1.01 -0.41
N MET A 582 22.60 -1.61 0.72
CA MET A 582 23.50 -2.41 1.55
C MET A 582 24.09 -3.59 0.75
N PHE A 583 23.27 -4.30 -0.04
CA PHE A 583 23.71 -5.40 -0.91
C PHE A 583 24.70 -4.94 -1.99
N ALA A 584 24.46 -3.79 -2.62
CA ALA A 584 25.35 -3.24 -3.65
C ALA A 584 26.71 -2.77 -3.10
N THR A 585 26.78 -2.49 -1.81
CA THR A 585 28.01 -2.03 -1.14
C THR A 585 28.89 -3.16 -0.60
N VAL A 586 28.36 -4.38 -0.45
CA VAL A 586 29.17 -5.54 -0.04
C VAL A 586 29.89 -6.08 -1.28
N PRO A 587 31.24 -6.07 -1.30
CA PRO A 587 32.01 -6.57 -2.44
C PRO A 587 31.67 -8.03 -2.73
N ASP A 588 31.65 -8.38 -4.03
CA ASP A 588 31.43 -9.75 -4.55
C ASP A 588 30.12 -10.44 -4.17
N LEU A 589 29.25 -9.81 -3.37
CA LEU A 589 27.96 -10.36 -2.99
C LEU A 589 27.00 -10.45 -4.18
N LEU A 590 27.18 -9.57 -5.18
CA LEU A 590 26.45 -9.54 -6.44
C LEU A 590 27.42 -9.40 -7.62
N PRO A 591 27.12 -9.95 -8.81
CA PRO A 591 27.97 -9.74 -9.97
C PRO A 591 28.04 -8.24 -10.36
N PRO A 592 29.15 -7.77 -10.95
CA PRO A 592 29.42 -6.34 -11.14
C PRO A 592 28.34 -5.58 -11.91
N GLU A 593 27.75 -6.21 -12.93
CA GLU A 593 26.64 -5.68 -13.73
C GLU A 593 25.42 -5.37 -12.84
N PHE A 594 25.07 -6.26 -11.91
CA PHE A 594 23.93 -6.10 -11.00
C PHE A 594 24.21 -5.07 -9.89
N ALA A 595 25.42 -5.08 -9.34
CA ALA A 595 25.84 -4.11 -8.31
C ALA A 595 25.84 -2.68 -8.86
N LYS A 596 26.27 -2.49 -10.12
CA LYS A 596 26.23 -1.20 -10.81
C LYS A 596 24.80 -0.70 -11.00
N GLU A 597 23.90 -1.55 -11.50
CA GLU A 597 22.51 -1.19 -11.73
C GLU A 597 21.75 -0.89 -10.43
N LEU A 598 22.09 -1.56 -9.33
CA LEU A 598 21.57 -1.28 -7.99
C LEU A 598 22.14 0.01 -7.38
N ALA A 599 23.42 0.30 -7.61
CA ALA A 599 24.05 1.54 -7.18
C ALA A 599 23.45 2.77 -7.90
N GLU A 600 22.97 2.63 -9.14
CA GLU A 600 22.30 3.69 -9.89
C GLU A 600 20.90 4.05 -9.33
N LEU A 601 20.28 3.18 -8.52
CA LEU A 601 19.00 3.44 -7.85
C LEU A 601 19.12 4.35 -6.61
N GLN A 602 20.32 4.87 -6.31
CA GLN A 602 20.60 5.82 -5.23
C GLN A 602 20.06 7.24 -5.51
N THR A 603 18.77 7.38 -5.80
CA THR A 603 18.10 8.68 -5.83
C THR A 603 17.66 9.10 -4.43
N ASN A 604 18.00 10.32 -4.02
CA ASN A 604 17.43 10.96 -2.82
C ASN A 604 15.91 10.99 -2.96
N ALA A 605 15.21 10.19 -2.16
CA ALA A 605 13.76 10.28 -2.09
C ALA A 605 13.40 11.67 -1.53
N PRO A 606 12.44 12.39 -2.13
CA PRO A 606 12.00 13.66 -1.59
C PRO A 606 11.42 13.45 -0.18
N ALA A 607 11.70 14.39 0.73
CA ALA A 607 11.13 14.38 2.07
C ALA A 607 9.61 14.34 2.01
N MET A 608 8.99 13.66 2.97
CA MET A 608 7.54 13.71 3.15
C MET A 608 7.14 15.13 3.61
N GLY A 609 6.03 15.62 3.06
CA GLY A 609 5.56 16.97 3.31
C GLY A 609 5.19 17.25 4.77
N TRP A 610 5.06 18.54 5.11
CA TRP A 610 4.72 19.02 6.44
C TRP A 610 3.48 18.36 7.10
N PRO A 611 2.41 17.97 6.38
CA PRO A 611 1.29 17.24 6.98
C PRO A 611 1.69 15.91 7.63
N PHE A 612 2.62 15.16 7.00
CA PHE A 612 3.16 13.92 7.58
C PHE A 612 3.93 14.23 8.87
N VAL A 613 4.82 15.24 8.84
CA VAL A 613 5.64 15.64 9.99
C VAL A 613 4.76 16.02 11.17
N ARG A 614 3.73 16.85 10.94
CA ARG A 614 2.76 17.23 11.98
C ARG A 614 2.05 16.02 12.57
N ARG A 615 1.58 15.10 11.73
CA ARG A 615 0.88 13.89 12.18
C ARG A 615 1.79 12.97 12.98
N ARG A 616 3.01 12.73 12.51
CA ARG A 616 4.00 11.88 13.18
C ARG A 616 4.42 12.50 14.52
N MET A 617 4.78 13.78 14.53
CA MET A 617 5.15 14.47 15.78
C MET A 617 3.99 14.53 16.78
N ALA A 618 2.76 14.71 16.31
CA ALA A 618 1.58 14.69 17.18
C ALA A 618 1.33 13.31 17.80
N ALA A 619 1.59 12.23 17.06
CA ALA A 619 1.49 10.87 17.57
C ALA A 619 2.58 10.56 18.61
N GLU A 620 3.82 11.04 18.40
CA GLU A 620 4.95 10.71 19.27
C GLU A 620 5.04 11.62 20.52
N LEU A 621 4.80 12.93 20.38
CA LEU A 621 4.97 13.92 21.46
C LEU A 621 3.65 14.55 21.94
N GLY A 622 2.52 14.17 21.33
CA GLY A 622 1.18 14.71 21.60
C GLY A 622 0.78 15.89 20.71
N ALA A 623 -0.50 16.24 20.70
CA ALA A 623 -1.07 17.26 19.81
C ALA A 623 -0.42 18.66 19.91
N ASP A 624 0.18 19.00 21.06
CA ASP A 624 0.86 20.28 21.32
C ASP A 624 2.40 20.14 21.30
N TRP A 625 2.92 19.21 20.48
CA TRP A 625 4.35 18.93 20.41
C TRP A 625 5.20 20.16 20.04
N GLN A 626 4.64 21.10 19.27
CA GLN A 626 5.35 22.29 18.83
C GLN A 626 5.79 23.16 20.02
N ALA A 627 4.96 23.22 21.07
CA ALA A 627 5.28 23.94 22.30
C ALA A 627 6.43 23.30 23.11
N ARG A 628 6.87 22.08 22.75
CA ARG A 628 8.04 21.43 23.36
C ARG A 628 9.37 21.92 22.78
N PHE A 629 9.33 22.69 21.70
CA PHE A 629 10.50 23.31 21.07
C PHE A 629 10.36 24.84 21.12
N ALA A 630 11.48 25.54 21.24
CA ALA A 630 11.52 26.99 21.04
C ALA A 630 11.26 27.35 19.57
N SER A 631 11.78 26.54 18.64
CA SER A 631 11.45 26.60 17.22
C SER A 631 11.66 25.23 16.56
N PHE A 632 10.91 24.97 15.49
CA PHE A 632 11.05 23.74 14.69
C PHE A 632 10.94 24.10 13.20
N GLU A 633 11.95 23.71 12.42
CA GLU A 633 12.00 23.99 10.98
C GLU A 633 11.08 23.05 10.20
N GLN A 634 10.22 23.60 9.34
CA GLN A 634 9.22 22.81 8.60
C GLN A 634 9.85 22.01 7.46
N GLU A 635 10.93 22.52 6.87
CA GLU A 635 11.67 21.82 5.84
C GLU A 635 12.62 20.81 6.48
N ALA A 636 12.72 19.63 5.88
CA ALA A 636 13.66 18.62 6.34
C ALA A 636 15.09 19.07 6.00
N ALA A 637 15.97 19.05 6.99
CA ALA A 637 17.40 19.31 6.80
C ALA A 637 18.10 18.15 6.06
N ALA A 638 17.59 16.93 6.23
CA ALA A 638 18.01 15.76 5.48
C ALA A 638 16.85 14.76 5.33
N ALA A 639 16.80 14.04 4.21
CA ALA A 639 15.88 12.93 3.99
C ALA A 639 16.67 11.69 3.60
N ALA A 640 16.34 10.57 4.22
CA ALA A 640 16.97 9.27 4.00
C ALA A 640 15.90 8.22 3.65
N SER A 641 16.32 6.97 3.42
CA SER A 641 15.42 5.89 2.98
C SER A 641 14.37 5.46 4.00
N LEU A 642 14.63 5.64 5.31
CA LEU A 642 13.78 5.17 6.41
C LEU A 642 13.13 6.31 7.21
N GLY A 643 13.49 7.55 6.94
CA GLY A 643 13.02 8.71 7.70
C GLY A 643 13.61 10.04 7.23
N GLN A 644 13.27 11.11 7.93
CA GLN A 644 13.78 12.46 7.67
C GLN A 644 14.18 13.19 8.95
N VAL A 645 15.13 14.11 8.84
CA VAL A 645 15.66 14.90 9.96
C VAL A 645 15.25 16.35 9.80
N HIS A 646 14.70 16.93 10.87
CA HIS A 646 14.38 18.34 10.97
C HIS A 646 15.31 19.02 11.97
N ARG A 647 15.59 20.30 11.73
CA ARG A 647 16.31 21.14 12.67
C ARG A 647 15.33 21.80 13.63
N ALA A 648 15.69 21.84 14.91
CA ALA A 648 14.87 22.45 15.95
C ALA A 648 15.76 23.15 16.99
N VAL A 649 15.14 23.94 17.86
CA VAL A 649 15.80 24.61 18.99
C VAL A 649 15.04 24.26 20.26
N ALA A 650 15.75 23.78 21.29
CA ALA A 650 15.19 23.52 22.61
C ALA A 650 14.94 24.82 23.38
N HIS A 651 14.11 24.76 24.43
CA HIS A 651 13.81 25.93 25.28
C HIS A 651 15.02 26.50 26.02
N ASP A 652 16.06 25.69 26.21
CA ASP A 652 17.34 26.12 26.77
C ASP A 652 18.32 26.68 25.73
N GLY A 653 17.87 26.84 24.47
CA GLY A 653 18.65 27.39 23.37
C GLY A 653 19.53 26.39 22.62
N ARG A 654 19.58 25.11 23.04
CA ARG A 654 20.35 24.08 22.32
C ARG A 654 19.75 23.80 20.94
N ALA A 655 20.59 23.77 19.90
CA ALA A 655 20.19 23.32 18.57
C ALA A 655 20.04 21.79 18.54
N LEU A 656 18.98 21.30 17.91
CA LEU A 656 18.59 19.90 17.86
C LEU A 656 18.43 19.39 16.43
N ALA A 657 18.81 18.14 16.20
CA ALA A 657 18.40 17.31 15.08
C ALA A 657 17.25 16.41 15.56
N VAL A 658 16.11 16.44 14.87
CA VAL A 658 14.93 15.65 15.17
C VAL A 658 14.69 14.67 14.02
N LYS A 659 15.08 13.40 14.23
CA LYS A 659 14.99 12.30 13.25
C LYS A 659 13.64 11.61 13.41
N LEU A 660 12.81 11.63 12.36
CA LEU A 660 11.49 11.00 12.30
C LEU A 660 11.48 9.81 11.36
N GLN A 661 10.91 8.69 11.79
CA GLN A 661 10.68 7.52 10.92
C GLN A 661 9.49 7.72 9.98
N TYR A 662 9.61 7.25 8.74
CA TYR A 662 8.50 7.16 7.80
C TYR A 662 7.42 6.16 8.27
N PRO A 663 6.17 6.24 7.75
CA PRO A 663 5.11 5.31 8.11
C PRO A 663 5.45 3.86 7.77
N ASP A 664 5.06 2.93 8.65
CA ASP A 664 5.08 1.48 8.41
C ASP A 664 6.45 0.85 8.10
N MET A 665 7.56 1.51 8.48
CA MET A 665 8.91 1.04 8.12
C MET A 665 9.26 -0.32 8.72
N GLN A 666 8.83 -0.62 9.96
CA GLN A 666 9.12 -1.90 10.62
C GLN A 666 8.40 -3.07 9.93
N SER A 667 7.13 -2.88 9.60
CA SER A 667 6.33 -3.83 8.80
C SER A 667 6.84 -3.96 7.36
N ALA A 668 7.36 -2.88 6.78
CA ALA A 668 7.99 -2.91 5.46
C ALA A 668 9.31 -3.71 5.49
N VAL A 669 10.19 -3.53 6.48
CA VAL A 669 11.42 -4.33 6.63
C VAL A 669 11.12 -5.83 6.65
N GLU A 670 10.15 -6.28 7.45
CA GLU A 670 9.83 -7.72 7.56
C GLU A 670 9.26 -8.31 6.25
N SER A 671 8.39 -7.55 5.57
CA SER A 671 7.82 -7.91 4.27
C SER A 671 8.87 -7.94 3.15
N ASP A 672 9.85 -7.04 3.22
CA ASP A 672 10.86 -6.80 2.20
C ASP A 672 12.04 -7.78 2.31
N LEU A 673 12.44 -8.17 3.53
CA LEU A 673 13.47 -9.19 3.76
C LEU A 673 13.06 -10.57 3.26
N GLY A 674 11.77 -10.91 3.32
CA GLY A 674 11.23 -12.14 2.72
C GLY A 674 11.37 -12.17 1.19
N GLN A 675 11.10 -11.05 0.53
CA GLN A 675 11.25 -10.89 -0.94
C GLN A 675 12.71 -10.90 -1.37
N LEU A 676 13.58 -10.28 -0.56
CA LEU A 676 15.02 -10.25 -0.80
C LEU A 676 15.67 -11.63 -0.65
N ARG A 677 15.23 -12.44 0.32
CA ARG A 677 15.61 -13.86 0.44
C ARG A 677 15.24 -14.65 -0.83
N ALA A 678 14.06 -14.41 -1.40
CA ALA A 678 13.62 -15.07 -2.63
C ALA A 678 14.45 -14.64 -3.85
N LEU A 679 14.74 -13.34 -3.97
CA LEU A 679 15.60 -12.76 -5.01
C LEU A 679 17.01 -13.36 -4.97
N ILE A 680 17.61 -13.46 -3.78
CA ILE A 680 18.97 -13.91 -3.61
C ILE A 680 19.08 -15.44 -3.71
N GLY A 681 18.02 -16.17 -3.34
CA GLY A 681 17.89 -17.60 -3.65
C GLY A 681 17.87 -17.89 -5.16
N LEU A 682 17.53 -16.92 -6.00
CA LEU A 682 17.69 -16.99 -7.46
C LEU A 682 19.15 -16.72 -7.87
N VAL A 683 19.78 -15.68 -7.33
CA VAL A 683 21.21 -15.37 -7.56
C VAL A 683 22.11 -16.56 -7.18
N LYS A 684 21.85 -17.20 -6.03
CA LYS A 684 22.52 -18.44 -5.58
C LYS A 684 22.43 -19.57 -6.62
N ARG A 685 21.28 -19.70 -7.30
CA ARG A 685 21.06 -20.69 -8.37
C ARG A 685 21.68 -20.29 -9.71
N MET A 686 22.07 -19.03 -9.89
CA MET A 686 22.67 -18.50 -11.12
C MET A 686 24.20 -18.51 -11.10
N ASP A 687 24.86 -18.10 -10.01
CA ASP A 687 26.33 -17.91 -9.99
C ASP A 687 27.11 -19.03 -9.29
N GLY A 688 26.55 -19.69 -8.26
CA GLY A 688 27.13 -20.85 -7.58
C GLY A 688 28.46 -20.64 -6.83
N ALA A 689 29.01 -19.43 -6.77
CA ALA A 689 30.34 -19.13 -6.21
C ALA A 689 30.36 -18.78 -4.71
N LEU A 690 29.25 -18.28 -4.15
CA LEU A 690 29.12 -17.86 -2.75
C LEU A 690 27.75 -18.28 -2.19
N ASP A 691 27.69 -18.59 -0.88
CA ASP A 691 26.42 -18.75 -0.15
C ASP A 691 26.09 -17.48 0.63
N PRO A 692 25.26 -16.56 0.10
CA PRO A 692 24.95 -15.28 0.73
C PRO A 692 23.97 -15.39 1.89
N SER A 693 23.54 -16.61 2.27
CA SER A 693 22.45 -16.81 3.26
C SER A 693 22.71 -16.09 4.57
N GLU A 694 23.92 -16.18 5.13
CA GLU A 694 24.31 -15.50 6.38
C GLU A 694 24.36 -13.97 6.20
N ALA A 695 24.79 -13.47 5.05
CA ALA A 695 24.80 -12.03 4.75
C ALA A 695 23.40 -11.43 4.68
N ILE A 696 22.41 -12.20 4.21
CA ILE A 696 21.00 -11.76 4.22
C ILE A 696 20.46 -11.64 5.63
N VAL A 697 20.79 -12.60 6.51
CA VAL A 697 20.34 -12.51 7.90
C VAL A 697 21.00 -11.32 8.58
N GLU A 698 22.30 -11.10 8.34
CA GLU A 698 23.03 -9.95 8.88
C GLU A 698 22.46 -8.60 8.42
N ILE A 699 22.23 -8.43 7.10
CA ILE A 699 21.64 -7.20 6.54
C ILE A 699 20.21 -7.00 7.06
N GLY A 700 19.45 -8.08 7.21
CA GLY A 700 18.12 -8.03 7.79
C GLY A 700 18.11 -7.57 9.24
N ASP A 701 19.04 -8.08 10.05
CA ASP A 701 19.17 -7.65 11.44
C ASP A 701 19.62 -6.19 11.53
N ARG A 702 20.50 -5.72 10.64
CA ARG A 702 20.89 -4.30 10.60
C ARG A 702 19.72 -3.37 10.28
N LEU A 703 18.88 -3.73 9.31
CA LEU A 703 17.68 -2.94 8.96
C LEU A 703 16.69 -2.86 10.12
N ARG A 704 16.55 -3.93 10.91
CA ARG A 704 15.73 -3.92 12.14
C ARG A 704 16.34 -3.00 13.19
N GLU A 705 17.65 -3.07 13.38
CA GLU A 705 18.36 -2.25 14.37
C GLU A 705 18.32 -0.75 14.01
N GLU A 706 18.36 -0.40 12.72
CA GLU A 706 18.27 1.01 12.25
C GLU A 706 16.88 1.63 12.49
N LEU A 707 15.85 0.80 12.72
CA LEU A 707 14.52 1.24 13.14
C LEU A 707 14.35 1.28 14.67
N ASP A 708 15.30 0.78 15.43
CA ASP A 708 15.28 0.86 16.90
C ASP A 708 16.01 2.13 17.36
N TYR A 709 15.27 3.24 17.41
CA TYR A 709 15.83 4.53 17.82
C TYR A 709 16.24 4.57 19.30
N ALA A 710 15.66 3.70 20.13
CA ALA A 710 16.10 3.56 21.52
C ALA A 710 17.49 2.90 21.59
N ARG A 711 17.73 1.88 20.76
CA ARG A 711 19.05 1.27 20.59
C ARG A 711 20.05 2.27 19.99
N GLU A 712 19.67 3.02 18.96
CA GLU A 712 20.52 4.06 18.35
C GLU A 712 20.97 5.10 19.40
N ALA A 713 20.06 5.59 20.25
CA ALA A 713 20.40 6.52 21.32
C ALA A 713 21.42 5.95 22.33
N LYS A 714 21.31 4.67 22.70
CA LYS A 714 22.26 3.99 23.59
C LYS A 714 23.63 3.82 22.95
N LEU A 715 23.66 3.46 21.66
CA LEU A 715 24.91 3.30 20.89
C LEU A 715 25.63 4.64 20.66
N MET A 716 24.86 5.72 20.48
CA MET A 716 25.39 7.08 20.45
C MET A 716 26.03 7.46 21.79
N ALA A 717 25.37 7.15 22.92
CA ALA A 717 25.94 7.36 24.25
C ALA A 717 27.19 6.49 24.49
N LEU A 718 27.24 5.26 23.94
CA LEU A 718 28.41 4.38 24.03
C LEU A 718 29.63 5.03 23.38
N TYR A 719 29.48 5.57 22.16
CA TYR A 719 30.54 6.29 21.46
C TYR A 719 30.92 7.60 22.16
N ALA A 720 29.95 8.33 22.69
CA ALA A 720 30.20 9.54 23.47
C ALA A 720 31.08 9.25 24.70
N ASN A 721 30.77 8.16 25.42
CA ASN A 721 31.55 7.73 26.58
C ASN A 721 32.96 7.26 26.18
N PHE A 722 33.09 6.54 25.05
CA PHE A 722 34.39 6.07 24.58
C PHE A 722 35.32 7.23 24.19
N PHE A 723 34.78 8.27 23.56
CA PHE A 723 35.54 9.46 23.13
C PHE A 723 35.47 10.62 24.13
N ALA A 724 35.06 10.40 25.38
CA ALA A 724 34.90 11.47 26.38
C ALA A 724 36.18 12.29 26.60
N ASP A 725 37.36 11.65 26.49
CA ASP A 725 38.68 12.29 26.64
C ASP A 725 39.23 12.88 25.33
N ARG A 726 38.45 12.85 24.23
CA ARG A 726 38.84 13.26 22.88
C ARG A 726 37.98 14.41 22.37
N ALA A 727 38.39 15.64 22.67
CA ALA A 727 37.67 16.84 22.23
C ALA A 727 37.59 17.00 20.70
N ASP A 728 38.49 16.35 19.95
CA ASP A 728 38.58 16.36 18.50
C ASP A 728 37.61 15.37 17.81
N ILE A 729 36.94 14.48 18.55
CA ILE A 729 35.91 13.57 18.04
C ILE A 729 34.61 13.80 18.81
N ARG A 730 33.57 14.25 18.11
CA ARG A 730 32.30 14.67 18.70
C ARG A 730 31.17 13.78 18.22
N THR A 731 30.28 13.45 19.13
CA THR A 731 29.03 12.73 18.85
C THR A 731 27.84 13.58 19.29
N PRO A 732 26.68 13.49 18.62
CA PRO A 732 25.45 14.04 19.14
C PRO A 732 25.13 13.47 20.52
N SER A 733 24.36 14.22 21.30
CA SER A 733 23.83 13.77 22.59
C SER A 733 22.32 13.60 22.48
N PRO A 734 21.76 12.41 22.80
CA PRO A 734 20.32 12.19 22.71
C PRO A 734 19.57 13.04 23.74
N VAL A 735 18.39 13.54 23.35
CA VAL A 735 17.46 14.26 24.22
C VAL A 735 16.30 13.33 24.54
N THR A 736 16.42 12.59 25.64
CA THR A 736 15.50 11.51 26.02
C THR A 736 14.06 12.01 26.18
N GLU A 737 13.85 13.23 26.72
CA GLU A 737 12.49 13.76 26.93
C GLU A 737 11.76 14.12 25.62
N LEU A 738 12.49 14.25 24.52
CA LEU A 738 11.98 14.56 23.18
C LEU A 738 12.17 13.40 22.20
N SER A 739 12.40 12.19 22.72
CA SER A 739 12.61 10.98 21.93
C SER A 739 11.61 9.89 22.32
N THR A 740 11.23 9.06 21.36
CA THR A 740 10.31 7.93 21.48
C THR A 740 10.83 6.75 20.64
N GLY A 741 10.03 5.68 20.48
CA GLY A 741 10.41 4.54 19.63
C GLY A 741 10.59 4.88 18.15
N ARG A 742 9.93 5.94 17.65
CA ARG A 742 9.95 6.34 16.22
C ARG A 742 10.40 7.79 15.98
N LEU A 743 10.87 8.45 17.04
CA LEU A 743 11.37 9.81 17.04
C LEU A 743 12.66 9.88 17.85
N LEU A 744 13.77 10.32 17.24
CA LEU A 744 15.04 10.51 17.94
C LEU A 744 15.44 11.98 17.85
N SER A 745 15.40 12.66 19.00
CA SER A 745 15.92 14.03 19.13
C SER A 745 17.33 13.98 19.71
N MET A 746 18.27 14.69 19.11
CA MET A 746 19.68 14.76 19.54
C MET A 746 20.26 16.15 19.30
N THR A 747 21.40 16.48 19.90
CA THR A 747 22.07 17.75 19.63
C THR A 747 22.51 17.87 18.16
N TRP A 748 22.32 19.06 17.59
CA TRP A 748 22.81 19.37 16.25
C TRP A 748 24.31 19.65 16.29
N LEU A 749 25.08 19.06 15.36
CA LEU A 749 26.52 19.32 15.20
C LEU A 749 26.78 19.97 13.84
N ASP A 750 27.26 21.21 13.87
CA ASP A 750 27.65 21.91 12.63
C ASP A 750 28.99 21.39 12.09
N GLY A 751 29.08 21.24 10.78
CA GLY A 751 30.29 20.80 10.08
C GLY A 751 30.11 20.75 8.55
N GLN A 752 31.22 20.65 7.83
CA GLN A 752 31.26 20.47 6.38
C GLN A 752 31.51 19.00 6.03
N GLY A 753 30.88 18.49 4.97
CA GLY A 753 31.07 17.11 4.53
C GLY A 753 32.48 16.84 3.98
N LEU A 754 32.93 15.59 4.05
CA LEU A 754 34.29 15.13 3.68
C LEU A 754 34.76 15.65 2.31
N LEU A 755 33.90 15.57 1.29
CA LEU A 755 34.26 15.88 -0.10
C LEU A 755 34.66 17.34 -0.31
N THR A 756 34.26 18.25 0.58
CA THR A 756 34.67 19.65 0.58
C THR A 756 36.19 19.80 0.76
N PHE A 757 36.83 18.84 1.43
CA PHE A 757 38.25 18.87 1.77
C PHE A 757 39.15 18.17 0.74
N LYS A 758 38.59 17.64 -0.36
CA LYS A 758 39.35 16.95 -1.41
C LYS A 758 40.53 17.77 -1.94
N THR A 759 40.37 19.09 -2.02
CA THR A 759 41.39 20.03 -2.50
C THR A 759 42.02 20.86 -1.38
N ALA A 760 41.75 20.55 -0.11
CA ALA A 760 42.36 21.22 1.04
C ALA A 760 43.86 20.93 1.13
N PRO A 761 44.67 21.71 1.88
CA PRO A 761 46.11 21.41 2.06
C PRO A 761 46.35 19.98 2.57
N GLN A 762 47.44 19.34 2.13
CA GLN A 762 47.76 17.94 2.46
C GLN A 762 47.68 17.66 3.96
N ALA A 763 48.23 18.54 4.80
CA ALA A 763 48.18 18.40 6.27
C ALA A 763 46.75 18.36 6.84
N VAL A 764 45.79 19.04 6.21
CA VAL A 764 44.36 18.99 6.59
C VAL A 764 43.75 17.67 6.17
N ARG A 765 44.02 17.21 4.95
CA ARG A 765 43.53 15.93 4.41
C ARG A 765 44.06 14.74 5.20
N ASP A 766 45.34 14.79 5.56
CA ASP A 766 45.99 13.81 6.43
C ASP A 766 45.35 13.83 7.82
N ARG A 767 45.17 15.00 8.45
CA ARG A 767 44.50 15.08 9.76
C ARG A 767 43.10 14.47 9.74
N ILE A 768 42.30 14.80 8.74
CA ILE A 768 40.97 14.24 8.53
C ILE A 768 41.04 12.71 8.47
N ALA A 769 41.97 12.17 7.68
CA ALA A 769 42.15 10.73 7.55
C ALA A 769 42.59 10.06 8.87
N ALA A 770 43.47 10.70 9.65
CA ALA A 770 43.87 10.21 10.97
C ALA A 770 42.69 10.18 11.96
N LEU A 771 41.85 11.23 11.97
CA LEU A 771 40.64 11.27 12.81
C LEU A 771 39.65 10.15 12.43
N LEU A 772 39.44 9.93 11.14
CA LEU A 772 38.58 8.84 10.63
C LEU A 772 39.15 7.45 10.96
N PHE A 773 40.47 7.28 10.82
CA PHE A 773 41.15 6.05 11.18
C PHE A 773 40.97 5.72 12.66
N GLU A 774 41.22 6.71 13.52
CA GLU A 774 41.09 6.60 14.96
C GLU A 774 39.65 6.32 15.39
N ALA A 775 38.68 7.05 14.82
CA ALA A 775 37.26 6.88 15.10
C ALA A 775 36.72 5.48 14.78
N TRP A 776 37.44 4.70 13.97
CA TRP A 776 37.05 3.35 13.57
C TRP A 776 37.88 2.26 14.23
N TRP A 777 39.21 2.33 14.14
CA TRP A 777 40.11 1.29 14.66
C TRP A 777 40.21 1.28 16.18
N SER A 778 40.15 2.44 16.83
CA SER A 778 40.25 2.52 18.29
C SER A 778 39.05 1.84 18.98
N PRO A 779 37.78 2.12 18.63
CA PRO A 779 36.64 1.37 19.18
C PRO A 779 36.69 -0.13 18.88
N MET A 780 37.18 -0.52 17.69
CA MET A 780 37.29 -1.92 17.28
C MET A 780 38.28 -2.69 18.17
N THR A 781 39.46 -2.13 18.37
CA THR A 781 40.54 -2.77 19.15
C THR A 781 40.31 -2.68 20.66
N HIS A 782 39.55 -1.70 21.14
CA HIS A 782 39.33 -1.49 22.57
C HIS A 782 38.04 -2.11 23.10
N LEU A 783 36.94 -1.99 22.35
CA LEU A 783 35.60 -2.46 22.74
C LEU A 783 35.03 -3.51 21.79
N GLY A 784 35.70 -3.84 20.68
CA GLY A 784 35.15 -4.74 19.68
C GLY A 784 33.92 -4.18 18.99
N ILE A 785 33.82 -2.86 18.82
CA ILE A 785 32.69 -2.22 18.13
C ILE A 785 33.16 -1.40 16.94
N ILE A 786 32.34 -1.32 15.89
CA ILE A 786 32.59 -0.42 14.76
C ILE A 786 31.35 0.35 14.36
N HIS A 787 31.57 1.53 13.78
CA HIS A 787 30.56 2.21 13.00
C HIS A 787 30.43 1.49 11.66
N GLY A 788 29.30 0.80 11.47
CA GLY A 788 29.06 -0.17 10.40
C GLY A 788 28.56 0.43 9.09
N ASP A 789 28.30 1.74 9.04
CA ASP A 789 27.92 2.46 7.81
C ASP A 789 28.90 3.61 7.51
N PRO A 790 30.04 3.32 6.86
CA PRO A 790 31.10 4.30 6.60
C PRO A 790 30.76 5.30 5.48
N HIS A 791 29.47 5.59 5.27
CA HIS A 791 29.04 6.50 4.23
C HIS A 791 29.58 7.91 4.48
N LEU A 792 30.09 8.58 3.44
CA LEU A 792 30.77 9.88 3.58
C LEU A 792 29.89 10.97 4.19
N GLY A 793 28.57 10.81 4.13
CA GLY A 793 27.58 11.72 4.74
C GLY A 793 27.48 11.62 6.27
N ASN A 794 27.96 10.53 6.87
CA ASN A 794 27.94 10.34 8.33
C ASN A 794 29.13 11.02 9.04
N TYR A 795 30.03 11.64 8.26
CA TYR A 795 31.21 12.33 8.75
C TYR A 795 31.18 13.78 8.31
N THR A 796 31.11 14.69 9.28
CA THR A 796 31.28 16.14 9.02
C THR A 796 32.42 16.68 9.85
N PHE A 797 33.07 17.72 9.36
CA PHE A 797 34.25 18.29 10.00
C PHE A 797 34.03 19.75 10.34
N ALA A 798 34.47 20.14 11.53
CA ALA A 798 34.31 21.48 12.07
C ALA A 798 35.62 22.05 12.60
N GLY A 799 35.57 23.34 12.92
CA GLY A 799 36.75 24.12 13.29
C GLY A 799 37.60 24.49 12.09
N GLU A 800 38.39 25.55 12.23
CA GLU A 800 39.30 25.99 11.19
C GLU A 800 40.30 24.86 10.84
N GLY A 801 40.36 24.51 9.56
CA GLY A 801 41.21 23.41 9.08
C GLY A 801 40.75 22.00 9.49
N ALA A 802 39.44 21.78 9.70
CA ALA A 802 38.84 20.47 9.98
C ALA A 802 39.47 19.76 11.19
N THR A 803 39.58 20.49 12.30
CA THR A 803 40.20 20.00 13.53
C THR A 803 39.32 19.08 14.37
N HIS A 804 38.01 19.06 14.09
CA HIS A 804 37.04 18.26 14.84
C HIS A 804 36.25 17.38 13.87
N LEU A 805 36.16 16.09 14.16
CA LEU A 805 35.29 15.13 13.50
C LEU A 805 33.95 15.06 14.23
N ASN A 806 32.84 15.18 13.50
CA ASN A 806 31.52 14.82 13.98
C ASN A 806 31.14 13.45 13.42
N LEU A 807 30.87 12.50 14.32
CA LEU A 807 30.31 11.19 13.98
C LEU A 807 28.79 11.27 14.07
N LEU A 808 28.11 11.03 12.96
CA LEU A 808 26.66 11.08 12.84
C LEU A 808 26.08 9.69 12.57
N ASP A 809 24.77 9.54 12.81
CA ASP A 809 23.96 8.33 12.57
C ASP A 809 24.50 7.05 13.22
N PHE A 810 23.87 6.62 14.32
CA PHE A 810 24.31 5.44 15.08
C PHE A 810 23.38 4.23 14.86
N GLY A 811 22.51 4.29 13.83
CA GLY A 811 21.58 3.23 13.52
C GLY A 811 22.24 1.92 13.06
N CYS A 812 23.53 1.96 12.67
CA CYS A 812 24.29 0.80 12.23
C CYS A 812 25.63 0.65 12.99
N ILE A 813 25.60 0.37 14.29
CA ILE A 813 26.80 -0.04 15.04
C ILE A 813 26.87 -1.57 15.10
N ARG A 814 28.05 -2.12 14.83
CA ARG A 814 28.30 -3.57 14.98
C ARG A 814 29.14 -3.83 16.22
N ILE A 815 28.69 -4.78 17.04
CA ILE A 815 29.40 -5.30 18.21
C ILE A 815 29.92 -6.70 17.85
N PHE A 816 31.22 -6.91 17.95
CA PHE A 816 31.88 -8.18 17.66
C PHE A 816 32.21 -8.94 18.94
N PRO A 817 32.14 -10.29 18.94
CA PRO A 817 32.71 -11.08 20.01
C PRO A 817 34.20 -10.77 20.18
N PRO A 818 34.74 -10.66 21.41
CA PRO A 818 36.17 -10.38 21.64
C PRO A 818 37.11 -11.32 20.90
N LYS A 819 36.77 -12.62 20.82
CA LYS A 819 37.49 -13.63 20.03
C LYS A 819 37.65 -13.28 18.55
N PHE A 820 36.67 -12.59 17.96
CA PHE A 820 36.72 -12.18 16.55
C PHE A 820 37.76 -11.07 16.36
N VAL A 821 37.79 -10.11 17.28
CA VAL A 821 38.77 -9.03 17.31
C VAL A 821 40.18 -9.59 17.54
N ALA A 822 40.33 -10.59 18.41
CA ALA A 822 41.58 -11.31 18.57
C ALA A 822 42.03 -11.97 17.27
N GLY A 823 41.10 -12.53 16.49
CA GLY A 823 41.34 -13.04 15.13
C GLY A 823 41.86 -11.99 14.14
N VAL A 824 41.33 -10.75 14.19
CA VAL A 824 41.78 -9.60 13.39
C VAL A 824 43.24 -9.28 13.67
N VAL A 825 43.58 -9.15 14.96
CA VAL A 825 44.95 -8.86 15.39
C VAL A 825 45.89 -10.04 15.10
N ARG A 826 45.42 -11.27 15.27
CA ARG A 826 46.17 -12.48 14.93
C ARG A 826 46.49 -12.51 13.43
N LEU A 827 45.52 -12.24 12.56
CA LEU A 827 45.75 -12.25 11.11
C LEU A 827 46.75 -11.19 10.69
N TYR A 828 46.66 -9.97 11.24
CA TYR A 828 47.65 -8.92 11.01
C TYR A 828 49.07 -9.40 11.35
N ARG A 829 49.27 -9.93 12.56
CA ARG A 829 50.57 -10.45 13.02
C ARG A 829 51.05 -11.63 12.16
N ALA A 830 50.14 -12.52 11.77
CA ALA A 830 50.43 -13.69 10.96
C ALA A 830 50.80 -13.33 9.51
N LEU A 831 50.19 -12.28 8.94
CA LEU A 831 50.59 -11.74 7.63
C LEU A 831 51.94 -11.01 7.70
N ALA A 832 52.21 -10.27 8.78
CA ALA A 832 53.49 -9.58 8.99
C ALA A 832 54.68 -10.56 9.12
N ASN A 833 54.43 -11.71 9.74
CA ASN A 833 55.45 -12.76 9.95
C ASN A 833 55.41 -13.88 8.89
N ASP A 834 54.51 -13.80 7.92
CA ASP A 834 54.21 -14.86 6.94
C ASP A 834 53.94 -16.24 7.57
N ASP A 835 53.32 -16.26 8.76
CA ASP A 835 52.99 -17.48 9.50
C ASP A 835 51.67 -18.07 9.01
N ARG A 836 51.77 -19.10 8.17
CA ARG A 836 50.62 -19.77 7.58
C ARG A 836 49.72 -20.48 8.62
N ALA A 837 50.30 -21.06 9.67
CA ALA A 837 49.52 -21.79 10.67
C ALA A 837 48.63 -20.82 11.46
N GLU A 838 49.18 -19.66 11.84
CA GLU A 838 48.43 -18.61 12.51
C GLU A 838 47.41 -17.93 11.58
N GLN A 839 47.68 -17.81 10.26
CA GLN A 839 46.69 -17.34 9.28
C GLN A 839 45.46 -18.26 9.25
N VAL A 840 45.66 -19.58 9.21
CA VAL A 840 44.56 -20.58 9.24
C VAL A 840 43.75 -20.46 10.53
N GLU A 841 44.42 -20.34 11.68
CA GLU A 841 43.74 -20.22 12.97
C GLU A 841 42.98 -18.89 13.09
N ALA A 842 43.49 -17.80 12.52
CA ALA A 842 42.78 -16.53 12.46
C ALA A 842 41.48 -16.67 11.64
N TYR A 843 41.53 -17.25 10.44
CA TYR A 843 40.32 -17.49 9.65
C TYR A 843 39.32 -18.43 10.35
N ARG A 844 39.82 -19.45 11.06
CA ARG A 844 38.97 -20.34 11.87
C ARG A 844 38.28 -19.57 12.99
N SER A 845 38.98 -18.68 13.69
CA SER A 845 38.41 -17.85 14.76
C SER A 845 37.33 -16.88 14.26
N TRP A 846 37.39 -16.51 12.98
CA TRP A 846 36.37 -15.74 12.29
C TRP A 846 35.18 -16.56 11.79
N GLY A 847 35.21 -17.89 11.95
CA GLY A 847 34.09 -18.77 11.62
C GLY A 847 34.18 -19.43 10.25
N PHE A 848 35.26 -19.24 9.49
CA PHE A 848 35.47 -19.96 8.23
C PHE A 848 35.63 -21.47 8.48
N GLN A 849 34.91 -22.27 7.70
CA GLN A 849 34.92 -23.74 7.75
C GLN A 849 35.61 -24.31 6.51
N GLY A 850 36.11 -25.55 6.59
CA GLY A 850 36.67 -26.24 5.41
C GLY A 850 37.91 -25.58 4.82
N LEU A 851 38.75 -24.94 5.65
CA LEU A 851 39.97 -24.24 5.26
C LEU A 851 40.99 -25.19 4.62
N SER A 852 41.01 -25.23 3.28
CA SER A 852 42.04 -25.88 2.47
C SER A 852 43.14 -24.88 2.08
N ASP A 853 44.33 -25.36 1.70
CA ASP A 853 45.41 -24.46 1.27
C ASP A 853 45.01 -23.50 0.14
N PRO A 854 44.32 -23.95 -0.93
CA PRO A 854 43.84 -23.05 -1.97
C PRO A 854 42.84 -21.99 -1.48
N LEU A 855 42.02 -22.34 -0.49
CA LEU A 855 41.08 -21.39 0.11
C LEU A 855 41.82 -20.35 0.97
N VAL A 856 42.78 -20.77 1.78
CA VAL A 856 43.54 -19.85 2.63
C VAL A 856 44.40 -18.92 1.76
N ASP A 857 44.91 -19.40 0.61
CA ASP A 857 45.57 -18.54 -0.39
C ASP A 857 44.62 -17.49 -0.96
N ALA A 858 43.39 -17.89 -1.30
CA ALA A 858 42.36 -16.96 -1.80
C ALA A 858 42.00 -15.90 -0.74
N LEU A 859 41.81 -16.30 0.52
CA LEU A 859 41.52 -15.39 1.63
C LEU A 859 42.70 -14.45 1.92
N ASN A 860 43.94 -14.92 1.79
CA ASN A 860 45.13 -14.09 1.97
C ASN A 860 45.27 -13.01 0.89
N VAL A 861 44.81 -13.23 -0.34
CA VAL A 861 44.77 -12.17 -1.36
C VAL A 861 43.89 -11.01 -0.88
N TRP A 862 42.72 -11.31 -0.33
CA TRP A 862 41.82 -10.32 0.25
C TRP A 862 42.39 -9.65 1.49
N ALA A 863 42.93 -10.45 2.43
CA ALA A 863 43.49 -9.93 3.65
C ALA A 863 44.69 -9.02 3.38
N ARG A 864 45.56 -9.34 2.41
CA ARG A 864 46.69 -8.48 2.02
C ARG A 864 46.23 -7.18 1.34
N PHE A 865 45.04 -7.16 0.73
CA PHE A 865 44.47 -5.91 0.23
C PHE A 865 44.06 -4.97 1.37
N ILE A 866 43.42 -5.50 2.42
CA ILE A 866 42.98 -4.71 3.58
C ILE A 866 44.16 -4.34 4.52
N TYR A 867 45.00 -5.31 4.88
CA TYR A 867 46.12 -5.13 5.79
C TYR A 867 47.39 -4.61 5.13
N GLY A 868 47.50 -4.65 3.80
CA GLY A 868 48.72 -4.27 3.06
C GLY A 868 49.32 -2.93 3.49
N PRO A 869 48.52 -1.85 3.61
CA PRO A 869 49.00 -0.56 4.11
C PRO A 869 49.44 -0.58 5.57
N LEU A 870 48.87 -1.47 6.39
CA LEU A 870 49.18 -1.64 7.80
C LEU A 870 50.46 -2.48 8.01
N LEU A 871 50.85 -3.28 7.03
CA LEU A 871 52.06 -4.12 7.09
C LEU A 871 53.34 -3.35 6.72
N ASP A 872 53.19 -2.22 6.06
CA ASP A 872 54.28 -1.43 5.48
C ASP A 872 54.58 -0.19 6.33
N ASP A 873 55.74 -0.18 7.00
CA ASP A 873 56.17 0.91 7.88
C ASP A 873 56.70 2.12 7.10
N ARG A 874 55.80 2.80 6.37
CA ARG A 874 56.14 4.01 5.61
C ARG A 874 54.94 4.94 5.47
N VAL A 875 55.22 6.22 5.22
CA VAL A 875 54.20 7.20 4.84
C VAL A 875 53.78 6.96 3.39
N ARG A 876 52.50 6.62 3.19
CA ARG A 876 51.93 6.31 1.87
C ARG A 876 50.43 6.54 1.82
N THR A 877 49.86 6.51 0.62
CA THR A 877 48.41 6.35 0.43
C THR A 877 47.97 4.91 0.75
N VAL A 878 46.69 4.73 1.09
CA VAL A 878 46.12 3.39 1.38
C VAL A 878 46.15 2.45 0.16
N ALA A 879 46.19 2.99 -1.06
CA ALA A 879 46.60 2.26 -2.24
C ALA A 879 47.31 3.21 -3.21
N ASP A 880 48.48 2.80 -3.68
CA ASP A 880 49.27 3.57 -4.64
C ASP A 880 48.67 3.39 -6.04
N ASP A 881 48.48 4.50 -6.77
CA ASP A 881 48.01 4.52 -8.16
C ASP A 881 46.64 3.85 -8.43
N VAL A 882 45.77 3.74 -7.41
CA VAL A 882 44.40 3.21 -7.54
C VAL A 882 43.37 4.33 -7.42
N PRO A 883 42.51 4.55 -8.44
CA PRO A 883 41.40 5.48 -8.34
C PRO A 883 40.40 5.08 -7.24
N PRO A 884 39.79 6.02 -6.50
CA PRO A 884 38.83 5.71 -5.44
C PRO A 884 37.67 4.80 -5.86
N GLY A 885 37.15 4.97 -7.09
CA GLY A 885 36.04 4.17 -7.63
C GLY A 885 36.41 2.76 -8.09
N GLU A 886 37.70 2.44 -8.14
CA GLU A 886 38.24 1.12 -8.50
C GLU A 886 38.82 0.37 -7.30
N TYR A 887 39.02 1.07 -6.18
CA TYR A 887 39.46 0.50 -4.92
C TYR A 887 38.45 -0.54 -4.41
N GLY A 888 38.92 -1.71 -3.99
CA GLY A 888 38.08 -2.85 -3.60
C GLY A 888 37.63 -3.69 -4.80
N ARG A 889 37.05 -3.10 -5.86
CA ARG A 889 36.45 -3.85 -6.99
C ARG A 889 37.43 -4.77 -7.71
N ARG A 890 38.67 -4.33 -7.94
CA ARG A 890 39.68 -5.12 -8.66
C ARG A 890 40.15 -6.35 -7.88
N GLU A 891 40.40 -6.20 -6.59
CA GLU A 891 40.87 -7.31 -5.74
C GLU A 891 39.72 -8.24 -5.36
N ALA A 892 38.52 -7.69 -5.16
CA ALA A 892 37.26 -8.43 -4.99
C ALA A 892 37.05 -9.42 -6.14
N PHE A 893 37.15 -8.94 -7.40
CA PHE A 893 37.03 -9.80 -8.57
C PHE A 893 38.03 -10.98 -8.59
N LYS A 894 39.30 -10.75 -8.21
CA LYS A 894 40.32 -11.81 -8.14
C LYS A 894 40.01 -12.83 -7.04
N VAL A 895 39.56 -12.36 -5.88
CA VAL A 895 39.16 -13.22 -4.75
C VAL A 895 37.95 -14.05 -5.13
N ARG A 896 36.94 -13.46 -5.79
CA ARG A 896 35.78 -14.17 -6.32
C ARG A 896 36.15 -15.25 -7.33
N GLN A 897 37.10 -14.99 -8.24
CA GLN A 897 37.60 -15.99 -9.18
C GLN A 897 38.30 -17.15 -8.47
N ALA A 898 39.11 -16.85 -7.45
CA ALA A 898 39.79 -17.85 -6.63
C ALA A 898 38.80 -18.68 -5.79
N LEU A 899 37.82 -18.04 -5.15
CA LEU A 899 36.76 -18.71 -4.37
C LEU A 899 35.87 -19.61 -5.24
N LYS A 900 35.59 -19.20 -6.48
CA LYS A 900 34.84 -20.01 -7.46
C LYS A 900 35.61 -21.26 -7.88
N ALA A 901 36.94 -21.19 -7.97
CA ALA A 901 37.78 -22.33 -8.33
C ALA A 901 37.86 -23.40 -7.22
N VAL A 902 37.61 -23.04 -5.96
CA VAL A 902 37.67 -23.95 -4.80
C VAL A 902 36.31 -24.49 -4.34
N GLY A 903 35.25 -24.26 -5.12
CA GLY A 903 33.91 -24.80 -4.84
C GLY A 903 33.01 -23.90 -3.98
N GLY A 904 33.39 -22.64 -3.77
CA GLY A 904 32.62 -21.64 -3.02
C GLY A 904 32.76 -21.75 -1.50
N VAL A 905 32.48 -20.64 -0.81
CA VAL A 905 32.62 -20.52 0.66
C VAL A 905 31.44 -19.78 1.26
N THR A 906 31.00 -20.23 2.44
CA THR A 906 30.05 -19.50 3.28
C THR A 906 30.81 -18.41 4.02
N ILE A 907 30.50 -17.15 3.71
CA ILE A 907 31.08 -16.00 4.41
C ILE A 907 30.47 -15.91 5.81
N PRO A 908 31.27 -15.87 6.89
CA PRO A 908 30.76 -15.69 8.24
C PRO A 908 30.02 -14.36 8.39
N ARG A 909 28.99 -14.37 9.25
CA ARG A 909 28.10 -13.22 9.48
C ARG A 909 28.85 -11.95 9.86
N GLU A 910 29.83 -12.10 10.74
CA GLU A 910 30.67 -11.02 11.27
C GLU A 910 31.56 -10.37 10.18
N PHE A 911 31.82 -11.06 9.08
CA PHE A 911 32.72 -10.58 8.03
C PHE A 911 32.07 -9.53 7.10
N VAL A 912 30.74 -9.58 6.95
CA VAL A 912 29.96 -8.79 5.96
C VAL A 912 30.10 -7.27 6.16
N PHE A 913 30.03 -6.79 7.40
CA PHE A 913 30.12 -5.36 7.71
C PHE A 913 31.54 -4.88 8.02
N MET A 914 32.46 -5.79 8.39
CA MET A 914 33.86 -5.45 8.59
C MET A 914 34.51 -5.03 7.26
N ASP A 915 34.32 -5.82 6.20
CA ASP A 915 34.87 -5.52 4.87
C ASP A 915 34.29 -4.25 4.27
N ARG A 916 32.97 -4.07 4.39
CA ARG A 916 32.29 -2.85 3.93
C ARG A 916 32.87 -1.61 4.61
N ALA A 917 33.05 -1.67 5.93
CA ALA A 917 33.60 -0.58 6.70
C ALA A 917 35.05 -0.25 6.30
N ALA A 918 35.90 -1.27 6.17
CA ALA A 918 37.30 -1.12 5.75
C ALA A 918 37.43 -0.51 4.34
N ILE A 919 36.60 -0.95 3.39
CA ILE A 919 36.63 -0.45 2.01
C ILE A 919 36.06 0.97 1.92
N GLY A 920 34.98 1.27 2.64
CA GLY A 920 34.41 2.61 2.70
C GLY A 920 35.42 3.63 3.24
N LEU A 921 36.13 3.29 4.32
CA LEU A 921 37.20 4.11 4.88
C LEU A 921 38.39 4.24 3.92
N GLY A 922 38.83 3.14 3.29
CA GLY A 922 39.89 3.20 2.29
C GLY A 922 39.53 4.10 1.10
N ALA A 923 38.29 4.05 0.62
CA ALA A 923 37.79 4.95 -0.41
C ALA A 923 37.78 6.41 0.06
N ALA A 924 37.41 6.69 1.32
CA ALA A 924 37.49 8.03 1.91
C ALA A 924 38.94 8.56 1.94
N PHE A 925 39.90 7.73 2.35
CA PHE A 925 41.33 8.08 2.37
C PHE A 925 41.86 8.38 0.95
N LEU A 926 41.46 7.58 -0.05
CA LEU A 926 41.82 7.82 -1.45
C LEU A 926 41.16 9.08 -2.02
N HIS A 927 39.90 9.36 -1.68
CA HIS A 927 39.21 10.58 -2.10
C HIS A 927 39.93 11.83 -1.59
N LEU A 928 40.52 11.77 -0.40
CA LEU A 928 41.35 12.82 0.18
C LEU A 928 42.78 12.84 -0.36
N GLY A 929 43.25 11.78 -1.03
CA GLY A 929 44.68 11.61 -1.33
C GLY A 929 45.53 11.71 -0.05
N ALA A 930 45.04 11.17 1.06
CA ALA A 930 45.71 11.24 2.35
C ALA A 930 46.90 10.28 2.38
N SER A 931 47.99 10.72 2.97
CA SER A 931 49.24 9.96 3.08
C SER A 931 49.67 9.88 4.53
N HIS A 932 49.68 8.67 5.09
CA HIS A 932 50.02 8.41 6.49
C HIS A 932 50.89 7.19 6.64
N ASN A 933 51.53 7.07 7.82
CA ASN A 933 52.06 5.79 8.26
C ASN A 933 50.93 5.00 8.95
N TRP A 934 50.19 4.25 8.13
CA TRP A 934 49.01 3.50 8.59
C TRP A 934 49.37 2.38 9.57
N LYS A 935 50.56 1.80 9.44
CA LYS A 935 51.08 0.82 10.39
C LYS A 935 51.21 1.41 11.79
N GLN A 936 51.85 2.56 11.91
CA GLN A 936 52.03 3.21 13.22
C GLN A 936 50.69 3.59 13.86
N LEU A 937 49.73 4.08 13.07
CA LEU A 937 48.37 4.36 13.57
C LEU A 937 47.68 3.09 14.05
N PHE A 938 47.81 1.98 13.31
CA PHE A 938 47.21 0.71 13.71
C PHE A 938 47.88 0.12 14.96
N GLU A 939 49.21 0.11 15.02
CA GLU A 939 49.96 -0.40 16.18
C GLU A 939 49.68 0.42 17.43
N ALA A 940 49.51 1.73 17.32
CA ALA A 940 49.07 2.58 18.42
C ALA A 940 47.68 2.15 18.94
N SER A 941 46.74 1.82 18.05
CA SER A 941 45.42 1.32 18.45
C SER A 941 45.48 -0.06 19.16
N LEU A 942 46.57 -0.82 18.98
CA LEU A 942 46.76 -2.12 19.63
C LEU A 942 47.45 -2.03 21.00
N GLU A 943 47.80 -0.83 21.47
CA GLU A 943 48.43 -0.66 22.78
C GLU A 943 47.50 -1.18 23.90
N GLY A 944 48.03 -2.10 24.72
CA GLY A 944 47.24 -2.74 25.78
C GLY A 944 46.18 -3.75 25.29
N PHE A 945 46.26 -4.21 24.04
CA PHE A 945 45.33 -5.20 23.49
C PHE A 945 45.54 -6.62 24.05
N SER A 946 44.49 -7.20 24.64
CA SER A 946 44.32 -8.65 24.85
C SER A 946 42.84 -9.01 24.67
N GLU A 947 42.54 -10.28 24.35
CA GLU A 947 41.15 -10.74 24.21
C GLU A 947 40.35 -10.52 25.51
N GLU A 948 40.96 -10.82 26.65
CA GLU A 948 40.36 -10.66 27.97
C GLU A 948 40.13 -9.18 28.32
N ALA A 949 41.08 -8.31 27.98
CA ALA A 949 40.95 -6.87 28.19
C ALA A 949 39.83 -6.28 27.35
N VAL A 950 39.68 -6.70 26.09
CA VAL A 950 38.56 -6.29 25.23
C VAL A 950 37.24 -6.81 25.79
N ALA A 951 37.18 -8.07 26.22
CA ALA A 951 35.97 -8.65 26.81
C ALA A 951 35.51 -7.88 28.06
N ALA A 952 36.43 -7.57 28.97
CA ALA A 952 36.13 -6.81 30.18
C ALA A 952 35.68 -5.37 29.88
N ARG A 953 36.38 -4.67 28.98
CA ARG A 953 36.02 -3.30 28.59
C ARG A 953 34.69 -3.25 27.84
N GLN A 954 34.47 -4.17 26.90
CA GLN A 954 33.22 -4.28 26.14
C GLN A 954 32.03 -4.53 27.08
N ALA A 955 32.11 -5.53 27.97
CA ALA A 955 31.03 -5.84 28.91
C ALA A 955 30.70 -4.64 29.81
N THR A 956 31.72 -3.95 30.32
CA THR A 956 31.55 -2.75 31.15
C THR A 956 30.88 -1.61 30.37
N ALA A 957 31.35 -1.34 29.15
CA ALA A 957 30.86 -0.24 28.33
C ALA A 957 29.41 -0.47 27.85
N LEU A 958 29.07 -1.70 27.43
CA LEU A 958 27.71 -2.06 27.03
C LEU A 958 26.72 -2.01 28.20
N ALA A 959 27.13 -2.51 29.38
CA ALA A 959 26.32 -2.44 30.59
C ALA A 959 26.04 -0.99 31.01
N ALA A 960 27.01 -0.09 30.87
CA ALA A 960 26.87 1.32 31.23
C ALA A 960 25.77 2.05 30.44
N VAL A 961 25.47 1.60 29.21
CA VAL A 961 24.42 2.17 28.35
C VAL A 961 23.17 1.27 28.25
N GLY A 962 23.13 0.16 28.99
CA GLY A 962 21.98 -0.76 29.00
C GLY A 962 21.78 -1.51 27.69
N ILE A 963 22.87 -1.92 27.03
CA ILE A 963 22.88 -2.89 25.91
C ILE A 963 23.31 -4.25 26.47
N GLN A 964 22.52 -5.29 26.21
CA GLN A 964 22.79 -6.67 26.63
C GLN A 964 23.51 -7.45 25.55
#